data_AF-A0A8C1M587-F1
#
_entry.id   AF-A0A8C1M587-F1
#
_cell.length_a   1.000
_cell.length_b   1.000
_cell.length_c   1.000
_cell.angle_alpha   90.00
_cell.angle_beta   90.00
_cell.angle_gamma   90.00
#
_symmetry.space_group_name_H-M   'P 1'
#
loop_
_entity.id
_entity.type
_entity.pdbx_description
1 polymer ?
#
loop_
_entity_poly.entity_id
_entity_poly.type
_entity_poly.pdbx_seq_one_letter_code
_entity_poly.pdbx_strand_id
1 'polypeptide(L)'
;MNKVSEGREKEKSELTESDLKKWGLEAIHLRFYQVDGVRWLSQCMKNQQGCILGDEMGLGKTCQTISLLAYARGCLKMNGPFLVLCPLSVLENWRQELERFCPSLSVICYTGDKERRAELQKELRNDQHFHVLLTTYEMCLKDARYLKSWKWKILVVDEAHRLKNQESLLHQTLKEFTVGFRVLLTGTPIQNNLQEVYSLLTFIQPSLFLPEAVEDFVSAYADVQTEPALADELHRVLQPFLLRRVKAEVAAELPKKTDLVVFHGLSALQKRYYKAILMRDLDAFRTDQNTKTRLLNILMQLRKCVDHPYLFDGVEPEPFEMGEHLVKASGKLSLLDTMLAYLQEGGHRLLLFSQMTRMLDILQDYLEYRGYSYERLDGSVRGEERNLAIKNFSSKDVFIFLLSTKAGGVGMNLTAADTVIFVDSDFNPQNDLQAAARAHRIGQTRPVKVIRLLGRDTVEEIIYSRAVSKLRLTDTVIEEGRFSLLDQAQSAASGLQLSEILKFGVDKLLSSEESSIQDVDLRLILGQSRDGRWLTDEEHVKLNENHMYYFEGKDYSKDPSAEDEKTFELLLEKQLADLEDAGKEGRALRNKVSLSGPLIDPGRRKRPLTESELEQRRQKRQEAAAKRAKLQDERKRQQEELNYKKKMAWWESCGYKSLCLPQVDSEGEDIEPDEDDDDVVSWSSTDSDHTAIHYVLGDVTHPQADREDAIIVHCVDDSGHWGRGGLFTALELRSDEPKKQYQLAGDMEDLELGNVLLFPIDDKQSRLSGRDYLALIVAQQRDKANNLSGIRLTALDEGLKKIYRDAKQKNASVHLPRIGHSTKGFNWYGTERLIRKHLATKGISTFMYPTREELKSLH
;
A
#
# COMPACT_ATOMS: atom_id res chain seq x y z
N MET A 1 -16.31 -66.75 26.30
CA MET A 1 -17.18 -67.62 25.49
C MET A 1 -16.93 -67.29 24.03
N ASN A 2 -16.73 -68.32 23.22
CA ASN A 2 -16.20 -68.27 21.85
C ASN A 2 -17.24 -67.82 20.82
N LYS A 3 -16.71 -67.19 19.76
CA LYS A 3 -17.15 -67.21 18.35
C LYS A 3 -18.61 -66.87 18.02
N VAL A 4 -18.82 -65.68 17.46
CA VAL A 4 -19.72 -65.49 16.31
C VAL A 4 -19.06 -64.54 15.30
N SER A 5 -18.77 -65.12 14.13
CA SER A 5 -18.60 -64.52 12.79
C SER A 5 -17.52 -63.46 12.54
N GLU A 6 -16.35 -63.95 12.16
CA GLU A 6 -15.60 -63.44 11.00
C GLU A 6 -16.55 -63.24 9.81
N GLY A 7 -16.59 -62.03 9.24
CA GLY A 7 -17.49 -61.72 8.12
C GLY A 7 -17.77 -60.23 7.92
N ARG A 8 -16.77 -59.37 8.03
CA ARG A 8 -16.78 -58.07 7.32
C ARG A 8 -15.51 -58.01 6.51
N GLU A 9 -15.63 -58.45 5.26
CA GLU A 9 -14.68 -58.16 4.21
C GLU A 9 -14.28 -56.70 4.30
N LYS A 10 -12.99 -56.46 4.52
CA LYS A 10 -12.39 -55.17 4.25
C LYS A 10 -12.57 -54.91 2.75
N GLU A 11 -13.61 -54.20 2.35
CA GLU A 11 -13.65 -53.51 1.06
C GLU A 11 -12.57 -52.43 1.06
N LYS A 12 -11.32 -52.84 0.89
CA LYS A 12 -10.23 -51.97 0.45
C LYS A 12 -10.43 -51.70 -1.05
N SER A 13 -11.41 -50.87 -1.38
CA SER A 13 -11.31 -50.08 -2.62
C SER A 13 -10.47 -48.84 -2.27
N GLU A 14 -9.15 -49.03 -2.23
CA GLU A 14 -8.22 -47.91 -2.04
C GLU A 14 -8.40 -46.96 -3.23
N LEU A 15 -9.08 -45.83 -3.03
CA LEU A 15 -9.30 -44.82 -4.06
C LEU A 15 -7.95 -44.45 -4.71
N THR A 16 -7.84 -44.72 -6.00
CA THR A 16 -6.61 -44.47 -6.77
C THR A 16 -6.76 -43.24 -7.65
N GLU A 17 -5.64 -42.61 -8.03
CA GLU A 17 -5.65 -41.50 -8.98
C GLU A 17 -6.29 -41.90 -10.33
N SER A 18 -6.13 -43.15 -10.75
CA SER A 18 -6.80 -43.68 -11.93
C SER A 18 -8.32 -43.65 -11.85
N ASP A 19 -8.90 -43.79 -10.66
CA ASP A 19 -10.35 -43.71 -10.48
C ASP A 19 -10.83 -42.25 -10.57
N LEU A 20 -10.08 -41.31 -10.01
CA LEU A 20 -10.35 -39.88 -10.15
C LEU A 20 -10.28 -39.43 -11.62
N LYS A 21 -9.32 -39.93 -12.40
CA LYS A 21 -9.22 -39.67 -13.85
C LYS A 21 -10.43 -40.20 -14.62
N LYS A 22 -10.92 -41.41 -14.28
CA LYS A 22 -12.16 -41.95 -14.88
C LYS A 22 -13.38 -41.08 -14.58
N TRP A 23 -13.38 -40.38 -13.45
CA TRP A 23 -14.49 -39.52 -13.02
C TRP A 23 -14.37 -38.06 -13.50
N GLY A 24 -13.47 -37.79 -14.43
CA GLY A 24 -13.36 -36.51 -15.12
C GLY A 24 -12.31 -35.56 -14.54
N LEU A 25 -11.38 -36.06 -13.72
CA LEU A 25 -10.19 -35.31 -13.35
C LEU A 25 -9.17 -35.35 -14.51
N GLU A 26 -8.92 -34.20 -15.12
CA GLU A 26 -8.05 -34.04 -16.28
C GLU A 26 -6.90 -33.05 -15.98
N ALA A 27 -5.84 -33.08 -16.79
CA ALA A 27 -4.75 -32.09 -16.78
C ALA A 27 -3.97 -31.90 -15.46
N ILE A 28 -4.12 -32.78 -14.47
CA ILE A 28 -3.36 -32.76 -13.21
C ILE A 28 -2.90 -34.15 -12.76
N HIS A 29 -1.68 -34.21 -12.23
CA HIS A 29 -1.16 -35.38 -11.52
C HIS A 29 -1.12 -35.04 -10.03
N LEU A 30 -1.86 -35.81 -9.22
CA LEU A 30 -1.88 -35.59 -7.78
C LEU A 30 -0.58 -36.13 -7.16
N ARG A 31 -0.03 -35.40 -6.20
CA ARG A 31 1.08 -35.89 -5.36
C ARG A 31 0.54 -36.93 -4.37
N PHE A 32 1.40 -37.80 -3.85
CA PHE A 32 1.01 -38.89 -2.94
C PHE A 32 0.15 -38.39 -1.77
N TYR A 33 0.58 -37.32 -1.09
CA TYR A 33 -0.15 -36.75 0.02
C TYR A 33 -1.49 -36.13 -0.42
N GLN A 34 -1.59 -35.60 -1.64
CA GLN A 34 -2.85 -35.07 -2.14
C GLN A 34 -3.86 -36.21 -2.36
N VAL A 35 -3.41 -37.36 -2.87
CA VAL A 35 -4.25 -38.56 -2.99
C VAL A 35 -4.72 -39.02 -1.61
N ASP A 36 -3.83 -39.04 -0.61
CA ASP A 36 -4.19 -39.37 0.78
C ASP A 36 -5.18 -38.38 1.38
N GLY A 37 -5.03 -37.09 1.07
CA GLY A 37 -5.96 -36.06 1.50
C GLY A 37 -7.34 -36.22 0.86
N VAL A 38 -7.41 -36.56 -0.43
CA VAL A 38 -8.68 -36.87 -1.11
C VAL A 38 -9.31 -38.13 -0.51
N ARG A 39 -8.54 -39.18 -0.22
CA ARG A 39 -9.04 -40.38 0.47
C ARG A 39 -9.66 -40.04 1.81
N TRP A 40 -8.98 -39.22 2.61
CA TRP A 40 -9.48 -38.76 3.90
C TRP A 40 -10.79 -37.98 3.74
N LEU A 41 -10.84 -37.01 2.81
CA LEU A 41 -12.05 -36.25 2.49
C LEU A 41 -13.22 -37.15 2.05
N SER A 42 -12.95 -38.15 1.19
CA SER A 42 -13.94 -39.13 0.76
C SER A 42 -14.47 -39.97 1.91
N GLN A 43 -13.61 -40.33 2.88
CA GLN A 43 -14.02 -41.07 4.07
C GLN A 43 -14.90 -40.22 4.99
N CYS A 44 -14.53 -38.96 5.23
CA CYS A 44 -15.35 -37.99 5.97
C CYS A 44 -16.74 -37.85 5.33
N MET A 45 -16.80 -37.79 3.99
CA MET A 45 -18.05 -37.71 3.24
C MET A 45 -18.90 -38.97 3.38
N LYS A 46 -18.32 -40.17 3.29
CA LYS A 46 -19.03 -41.44 3.53
C LYS A 46 -19.58 -41.52 4.95
N ASN A 47 -18.84 -41.00 5.93
CA ASN A 47 -19.24 -40.96 7.33
C ASN A 47 -20.24 -39.82 7.66
N GLN A 48 -20.57 -38.96 6.69
CA GLN A 48 -21.36 -37.74 6.90
C GLN A 48 -20.81 -36.83 8.02
N GLN A 49 -19.49 -36.78 8.13
CA GLN A 49 -18.76 -35.91 9.05
C GLN A 49 -18.12 -34.79 8.25
N GLY A 50 -18.49 -33.53 8.46
CA GLY A 50 -17.80 -32.46 7.75
C GLY A 50 -16.32 -32.35 8.16
N CYS A 51 -15.53 -31.57 7.43
CA CYS A 51 -14.07 -31.63 7.51
C CYS A 51 -13.39 -30.27 7.38
N ILE A 52 -12.25 -30.12 8.05
CA ILE A 52 -11.31 -28.99 7.96
C ILE A 52 -10.04 -29.49 7.27
N LEU A 53 -9.76 -28.96 6.07
CA LEU A 53 -8.48 -29.14 5.41
C LEU A 53 -7.55 -27.99 5.81
N GLY A 54 -6.72 -28.26 6.82
CA GLY A 54 -5.78 -27.34 7.46
C GLY A 54 -4.34 -27.46 6.97
N ASP A 55 -4.11 -28.12 5.83
CA ASP A 55 -2.79 -28.21 5.18
C ASP A 55 -2.14 -26.83 5.01
N GLU A 56 -0.81 -26.76 5.16
CA GLU A 56 -0.04 -25.53 4.95
C GLU A 56 -0.34 -24.88 3.58
N MET A 57 -0.23 -23.55 3.55
CA MET A 57 -0.46 -22.75 2.35
C MET A 57 0.42 -23.20 1.18
N GLY A 58 -0.20 -23.51 0.04
CA GLY A 58 0.51 -23.92 -1.16
C GLY A 58 0.57 -25.43 -1.39
N LEU A 59 0.06 -26.27 -0.47
CA LEU A 59 -0.02 -27.73 -0.65
C LEU A 59 -1.14 -28.22 -1.60
N GLY A 60 -1.86 -27.31 -2.25
CA GLY A 60 -2.87 -27.65 -3.26
C GLY A 60 -4.22 -28.06 -2.68
N LYS A 61 -4.69 -27.37 -1.63
CA LYS A 61 -6.04 -27.56 -1.05
C LYS A 61 -7.15 -27.47 -2.09
N THR A 62 -7.08 -26.48 -2.98
CA THR A 62 -8.03 -26.30 -4.09
C THR A 62 -8.12 -27.55 -4.97
N CYS A 63 -6.98 -28.11 -5.37
CA CYS A 63 -6.92 -29.33 -6.17
C CYS A 63 -7.51 -30.55 -5.44
N GLN A 64 -7.22 -30.72 -4.14
CA GLN A 64 -7.81 -31.79 -3.33
C GLN A 64 -9.35 -31.64 -3.26
N THR A 65 -9.85 -30.42 -3.08
CA THR A 65 -11.29 -30.14 -3.04
C THR A 65 -11.97 -30.36 -4.39
N ILE A 66 -11.35 -29.96 -5.50
CA ILE A 66 -11.88 -30.22 -6.84
C ILE A 66 -11.94 -31.74 -7.11
N SER A 67 -10.91 -32.47 -6.69
CA SER A 67 -10.88 -33.93 -6.78
C SER A 67 -11.99 -34.59 -5.95
N LEU A 68 -12.33 -34.03 -4.78
CA LEU A 68 -13.50 -34.46 -3.99
C LEU A 68 -14.82 -34.21 -4.73
N LEU A 69 -14.99 -33.07 -5.40
CA LEU A 69 -16.19 -32.78 -6.20
C LEU A 69 -16.33 -33.75 -7.38
N ALA A 70 -15.21 -34.06 -8.05
CA ALA A 70 -15.15 -35.07 -9.10
C ALA A 70 -15.53 -36.47 -8.56
N TYR A 71 -15.01 -36.83 -7.39
CA TYR A 71 -15.38 -38.08 -6.69
C TYR A 71 -16.88 -38.14 -6.38
N ALA A 72 -17.46 -37.06 -5.83
CA ALA A 72 -18.88 -37.00 -5.49
C ALA A 72 -19.77 -37.18 -6.74
N ARG A 73 -19.39 -36.60 -7.87
CA ARG A 73 -20.15 -36.74 -9.11
C ARG A 73 -19.96 -38.10 -9.76
N GLY A 74 -18.73 -38.56 -9.96
CA GLY A 74 -18.45 -39.79 -10.69
C GLY A 74 -18.79 -41.05 -9.90
N CYS A 75 -18.35 -41.14 -8.65
CA CYS A 75 -18.54 -42.33 -7.81
C CYS A 75 -19.91 -42.34 -7.12
N LEU A 76 -20.30 -41.22 -6.48
CA LEU A 76 -21.54 -41.14 -5.72
C LEU A 76 -22.74 -40.69 -6.57
N LYS A 77 -22.53 -40.40 -7.86
CA LYS A 77 -23.56 -39.92 -8.80
C LYS A 77 -24.31 -38.68 -8.30
N MET A 78 -23.62 -37.83 -7.53
CA MET A 78 -24.18 -36.58 -7.01
C MET A 78 -24.01 -35.47 -8.05
N ASN A 79 -25.10 -35.09 -8.70
CA ASN A 79 -25.09 -34.07 -9.76
C ASN A 79 -25.17 -32.61 -9.25
N GLY A 80 -24.94 -32.38 -7.95
CA GLY A 80 -25.06 -31.05 -7.33
C GLY A 80 -26.44 -30.78 -6.69
N PRO A 81 -26.73 -29.52 -6.31
CA PRO A 81 -25.87 -28.34 -6.48
C PRO A 81 -24.78 -28.27 -5.40
N PHE A 82 -23.56 -27.87 -5.79
CA PHE A 82 -22.42 -27.63 -4.91
C PHE A 82 -22.15 -26.13 -4.80
N LEU A 83 -21.93 -25.62 -3.58
CA LEU A 83 -21.63 -24.20 -3.31
C LEU A 83 -20.17 -24.07 -2.90
N VAL A 84 -19.43 -23.19 -3.59
CA VAL A 84 -18.06 -22.83 -3.22
C VAL A 84 -18.01 -21.35 -2.88
N LEU A 85 -17.70 -21.04 -1.63
CA LEU A 85 -17.49 -19.67 -1.13
C LEU A 85 -15.99 -19.41 -1.03
N CYS A 86 -15.54 -18.34 -1.68
CA CYS A 86 -14.13 -17.98 -1.67
C CYS A 86 -13.95 -16.44 -1.68
N PRO A 87 -12.79 -15.91 -1.24
CA PRO A 87 -12.50 -14.48 -1.38
C PRO A 87 -12.56 -14.01 -2.84
N LEU A 88 -12.97 -12.75 -3.06
CA LEU A 88 -13.05 -12.17 -4.40
C LEU A 88 -11.72 -12.29 -5.19
N SER A 89 -10.58 -12.23 -4.49
CA SER A 89 -9.26 -12.33 -5.12
C SER A 89 -8.92 -13.71 -5.70
N VAL A 90 -9.50 -14.79 -5.17
CA VAL A 90 -9.24 -16.17 -5.65
C VAL A 90 -10.34 -16.69 -6.57
N LEU A 91 -11.44 -15.95 -6.74
CA LEU A 91 -12.62 -16.43 -7.46
C LEU A 91 -12.27 -16.86 -8.89
N GLU A 92 -11.53 -16.03 -9.61
CA GLU A 92 -11.11 -16.35 -10.97
C GLU A 92 -10.12 -17.52 -11.02
N ASN A 93 -9.24 -17.66 -10.00
CA ASN A 93 -8.35 -18.82 -9.89
C ASN A 93 -9.15 -20.11 -9.66
N TRP A 94 -10.16 -20.10 -8.79
CA TRP A 94 -11.06 -21.23 -8.58
C TRP A 94 -11.81 -21.61 -9.84
N ARG A 95 -12.32 -20.62 -10.58
CA ARG A 95 -13.00 -20.84 -11.87
C ARG A 95 -12.07 -21.55 -12.85
N GLN A 96 -10.88 -21.00 -13.08
CA GLN A 96 -9.90 -21.55 -14.02
C GLN A 96 -9.44 -22.96 -13.60
N GLU A 97 -9.19 -23.18 -12.31
CA GLU A 97 -8.81 -24.51 -11.80
C GLU A 97 -9.94 -25.54 -11.96
N LEU A 98 -11.20 -25.16 -11.73
CA LEU A 98 -12.35 -26.05 -11.95
C LEU A 98 -12.53 -26.38 -13.44
N GLU A 99 -12.50 -25.37 -14.31
CA GLU A 99 -12.62 -25.56 -15.77
C GLU A 99 -11.46 -26.39 -16.34
N ARG A 100 -10.25 -26.22 -15.80
CA ARG A 100 -9.05 -26.95 -16.22
C ARG A 100 -9.00 -28.38 -15.69
N PHE A 101 -9.21 -28.57 -14.39
CA PHE A 101 -9.01 -29.87 -13.74
C PHE A 101 -10.22 -30.78 -13.87
N CYS A 102 -11.42 -30.23 -14.01
CA CYS A 102 -12.63 -31.03 -14.15
C CYS A 102 -13.63 -30.37 -15.12
N PRO A 103 -13.32 -30.37 -16.44
CA PRO A 103 -14.16 -29.73 -17.46
C PRO A 103 -15.56 -30.37 -17.56
N SER A 104 -15.71 -31.58 -17.05
CA SER A 104 -17.02 -32.24 -16.97
C SER A 104 -18.02 -31.47 -16.10
N LEU A 105 -17.56 -30.72 -15.09
CA LEU A 105 -18.41 -29.97 -14.17
C LEU A 105 -18.83 -28.63 -14.79
N SER A 106 -20.14 -28.43 -14.96
CA SER A 106 -20.70 -27.10 -15.25
C SER A 106 -20.57 -26.18 -14.03
N VAL A 107 -19.77 -25.12 -14.19
CA VAL A 107 -19.44 -24.12 -13.16
C VAL A 107 -20.10 -22.79 -13.51
N ILE A 108 -20.76 -22.16 -12.54
CA ILE A 108 -21.35 -20.82 -12.69
C ILE A 108 -20.74 -19.88 -11.66
N CYS A 109 -20.22 -18.76 -12.14
CA CYS A 109 -19.72 -17.67 -11.30
C CYS A 109 -20.85 -16.70 -10.98
N TYR A 110 -21.23 -16.63 -9.71
CA TYR A 110 -22.28 -15.75 -9.22
C TYR A 110 -21.67 -14.45 -8.66
N THR A 111 -21.41 -13.52 -9.57
CA THR A 111 -20.80 -12.21 -9.33
C THR A 111 -21.41 -11.13 -10.24
N GLY A 112 -21.11 -9.86 -9.94
CA GLY A 112 -21.50 -8.72 -10.78
C GLY A 112 -22.62 -7.87 -10.18
N ASP A 113 -23.07 -6.91 -10.97
CA ASP A 113 -24.05 -5.92 -10.53
C ASP A 113 -25.45 -6.53 -10.33
N LYS A 114 -26.33 -5.77 -9.68
CA LYS A 114 -27.68 -6.22 -9.31
C LYS A 114 -28.48 -6.73 -10.52
N GLU A 115 -28.36 -6.07 -11.67
CA GLU A 115 -29.07 -6.45 -12.90
C GLU A 115 -28.56 -7.79 -13.43
N ARG A 116 -27.24 -7.94 -13.59
CA ARG A 116 -26.64 -9.20 -14.04
C ARG A 116 -26.96 -10.36 -13.11
N ARG A 117 -26.96 -10.12 -11.79
CA ARG A 117 -27.36 -11.14 -10.81
C ARG A 117 -28.84 -11.52 -10.95
N ALA A 118 -29.73 -10.55 -11.22
CA ALA A 118 -31.14 -10.84 -11.46
C ALA A 118 -31.37 -11.67 -12.74
N GLU A 119 -30.58 -11.44 -13.79
CA GLU A 119 -30.57 -12.29 -15.00
C GLU A 119 -30.11 -13.70 -14.68
N LEU A 120 -28.94 -13.85 -14.03
CA LEU A 120 -28.41 -15.15 -13.62
C LEU A 120 -29.39 -15.92 -12.74
N GLN A 121 -30.06 -15.26 -11.79
CA GLN A 121 -31.08 -15.88 -10.96
C GLN A 121 -32.27 -16.42 -11.78
N LYS A 122 -32.66 -15.72 -12.85
CA LYS A 122 -33.73 -16.17 -13.77
C LYS A 122 -33.25 -17.34 -14.62
N GLU A 123 -32.04 -17.26 -15.19
CA GLU A 123 -31.42 -18.33 -15.97
C GLU A 123 -31.33 -19.62 -15.14
N LEU A 124 -30.78 -19.54 -13.93
CA LEU A 124 -30.64 -20.67 -12.99
C LEU A 124 -31.97 -21.27 -12.53
N ARG A 125 -33.05 -20.47 -12.50
CA ARG A 125 -34.40 -20.97 -12.18
C ARG A 125 -35.01 -21.74 -13.36
N ASN A 126 -34.70 -21.32 -14.58
CA ASN A 126 -35.25 -21.89 -15.80
C ASN A 126 -34.46 -23.13 -16.26
N ASP A 127 -33.13 -23.11 -16.12
CA ASP A 127 -32.24 -24.20 -16.49
C ASP A 127 -31.42 -24.64 -15.26
N GLN A 128 -31.79 -25.78 -14.68
CA GLN A 128 -31.18 -26.31 -13.46
C GLN A 128 -29.88 -27.11 -13.72
N HIS A 129 -29.33 -27.09 -14.94
CA HIS A 129 -28.14 -27.87 -15.30
C HIS A 129 -26.82 -27.18 -14.91
N PHE A 130 -26.61 -26.92 -13.63
CA PHE A 130 -25.29 -26.58 -13.10
C PHE A 130 -24.88 -27.51 -11.97
N HIS A 131 -23.57 -27.72 -11.83
CA HIS A 131 -23.04 -28.60 -10.79
C HIS A 131 -22.44 -27.77 -9.65
N VAL A 132 -21.68 -26.71 -9.98
CA VAL A 132 -20.97 -25.88 -9.02
C VAL A 132 -21.38 -24.41 -9.18
N LEU A 133 -21.78 -23.77 -8.08
CA LEU A 133 -21.95 -22.32 -8.00
C LEU A 133 -20.79 -21.74 -7.18
N LEU A 134 -20.02 -20.87 -7.80
CA LEU A 134 -18.88 -20.17 -7.21
C LEU A 134 -19.30 -18.74 -6.87
N THR A 135 -19.12 -18.31 -5.62
CA THR A 135 -19.47 -16.95 -5.20
C THR A 135 -18.58 -16.44 -4.07
N THR A 136 -18.72 -15.15 -3.73
CA THR A 136 -17.98 -14.51 -2.62
C THR A 136 -18.84 -14.41 -1.36
N TYR A 137 -18.20 -14.14 -0.22
CA TYR A 137 -18.90 -13.97 1.05
C TYR A 137 -19.90 -12.80 1.00
N GLU A 138 -19.52 -11.69 0.36
CA GLU A 138 -20.35 -10.49 0.26
C GLU A 138 -21.58 -10.75 -0.61
N MET A 139 -21.42 -11.48 -1.72
CA MET A 139 -22.55 -11.86 -2.58
C MET A 139 -23.47 -12.85 -1.88
N CYS A 140 -22.89 -13.78 -1.11
CA CYS A 140 -23.65 -14.73 -0.31
C CYS A 140 -24.54 -14.02 0.72
N LEU A 141 -24.03 -12.98 1.38
CA LEU A 141 -24.79 -12.17 2.33
C LEU A 141 -25.88 -11.34 1.64
N LYS A 142 -25.56 -10.64 0.55
CA LYS A 142 -26.52 -9.79 -0.18
C LYS A 142 -27.70 -10.58 -0.73
N ASP A 143 -27.44 -11.76 -1.29
CA ASP A 143 -28.46 -12.59 -1.94
C ASP A 143 -28.79 -13.86 -1.15
N ALA A 144 -28.61 -13.82 0.17
CA ALA A 144 -28.84 -14.95 1.08
C ALA A 144 -30.23 -15.58 0.89
N ARG A 145 -31.27 -14.75 0.69
CA ARG A 145 -32.65 -15.23 0.47
C ARG A 145 -32.77 -16.15 -0.74
N TYR A 146 -32.07 -15.83 -1.84
CA TYR A 146 -32.07 -16.66 -3.04
C TYR A 146 -31.26 -17.93 -2.82
N LEU A 147 -30.03 -17.81 -2.31
CA LEU A 147 -29.13 -18.94 -2.11
C LEU A 147 -29.65 -19.95 -1.08
N LYS A 148 -30.38 -19.48 -0.06
CA LYS A 148 -31.05 -20.31 0.95
C LYS A 148 -32.18 -21.18 0.37
N SER A 149 -32.77 -20.79 -0.77
CA SER A 149 -33.82 -21.58 -1.41
C SER A 149 -33.33 -22.90 -2.01
N TRP A 150 -32.01 -23.01 -2.24
CA TRP A 150 -31.37 -24.20 -2.77
C TRP A 150 -31.01 -25.20 -1.66
N LYS A 151 -31.15 -26.50 -1.96
CA LYS A 151 -30.70 -27.60 -1.10
C LYS A 151 -29.30 -28.04 -1.53
N TRP A 152 -28.29 -27.44 -0.93
CA TRP A 152 -26.89 -27.68 -1.27
C TRP A 152 -26.42 -29.05 -0.81
N LYS A 153 -25.78 -29.80 -1.72
CA LYS A 153 -25.21 -31.11 -1.39
C LYS A 153 -23.88 -30.99 -0.68
N ILE A 154 -23.02 -30.10 -1.18
CA ILE A 154 -21.70 -29.81 -0.63
C ILE A 154 -21.55 -28.30 -0.52
N LEU A 155 -21.08 -27.83 0.64
CA LEU A 155 -20.61 -26.47 0.86
C LEU A 155 -19.11 -26.50 1.09
N VAL A 156 -18.37 -25.80 0.26
CA VAL A 156 -16.95 -25.52 0.45
C VAL A 156 -16.80 -24.07 0.85
N VAL A 157 -16.07 -23.82 1.94
CA VAL A 157 -15.68 -22.47 2.36
C VAL A 157 -14.16 -22.41 2.33
N ASP A 158 -13.62 -21.68 1.36
CA ASP A 158 -12.20 -21.34 1.33
C ASP A 158 -11.89 -20.29 2.40
N GLU A 159 -10.63 -20.19 2.84
CA GLU A 159 -10.17 -19.24 3.86
C GLU A 159 -11.13 -19.14 5.08
N ALA A 160 -11.42 -20.29 5.69
CA ALA A 160 -12.39 -20.44 6.78
C ALA A 160 -12.07 -19.62 8.05
N HIS A 161 -10.89 -18.98 8.10
CA HIS A 161 -10.55 -17.94 9.08
C HIS A 161 -11.50 -16.71 9.00
N ARG A 162 -12.42 -16.64 8.02
CA ARG A 162 -13.54 -15.68 8.01
C ARG A 162 -14.73 -16.09 8.89
N LEU A 163 -14.81 -17.35 9.32
CA LEU A 163 -15.88 -17.91 10.15
C LEU A 163 -15.52 -18.04 11.63
N LYS A 164 -14.50 -17.31 12.10
CA LYS A 164 -13.97 -17.42 13.47
C LYS A 164 -15.00 -17.11 14.54
N ASN A 165 -15.88 -16.15 14.27
CA ASN A 165 -16.90 -15.71 15.22
C ASN A 165 -18.28 -16.28 14.85
N GLN A 166 -18.90 -17.01 15.78
CA GLN A 166 -20.25 -17.56 15.67
C GLN A 166 -21.32 -16.45 15.53
N GLU A 167 -21.05 -15.26 16.09
CA GLU A 167 -21.93 -14.10 16.02
C GLU A 167 -21.84 -13.37 14.68
N SER A 168 -20.86 -13.70 13.84
CA SER A 168 -20.71 -13.05 12.55
C SER A 168 -21.93 -13.30 11.66
N LEU A 169 -22.36 -12.26 10.94
CA LEU A 169 -23.50 -12.34 10.03
C LEU A 169 -23.33 -13.47 8.99
N LEU A 170 -22.10 -13.73 8.54
CA LEU A 170 -21.77 -14.81 7.62
C LEU A 170 -22.04 -16.19 8.25
N HIS A 171 -21.57 -16.41 9.48
CA HIS A 171 -21.79 -17.68 10.19
C HIS A 171 -23.28 -17.93 10.41
N GLN A 172 -24.02 -16.92 10.88
CA GLN A 172 -25.47 -17.00 11.09
C GLN A 172 -26.21 -17.31 9.79
N THR A 173 -25.90 -16.60 8.71
CA THR A 173 -26.53 -16.79 7.39
C THR A 173 -26.28 -18.20 6.85
N LEU A 174 -25.04 -18.70 6.92
CA LEU A 174 -24.69 -20.03 6.41
C LEU A 174 -25.26 -21.16 7.27
N LYS A 175 -25.47 -20.93 8.57
CA LYS A 175 -26.14 -21.89 9.46
C LYS A 175 -27.59 -22.13 9.03
N GLU A 176 -28.25 -21.12 8.47
CA GLU A 176 -29.61 -21.23 7.95
C GLU A 176 -29.72 -22.00 6.62
N PHE A 177 -28.59 -22.28 5.95
CA PHE A 177 -28.60 -22.96 4.66
C PHE A 177 -28.80 -24.46 4.84
N THR A 178 -29.59 -25.07 3.95
CA THR A 178 -29.72 -26.53 3.91
C THR A 178 -28.53 -27.14 3.18
N VAL A 179 -27.60 -27.73 3.93
CA VAL A 179 -26.34 -28.27 3.42
C VAL A 179 -26.16 -29.72 3.87
N GLY A 180 -25.82 -30.61 2.94
CA GLY A 180 -25.55 -32.03 3.24
C GLY A 180 -24.15 -32.30 3.81
N PHE A 181 -23.11 -31.74 3.21
CA PHE A 181 -21.71 -31.94 3.60
C PHE A 181 -20.94 -30.62 3.60
N ARG A 182 -20.09 -30.38 4.61
CA ARG A 182 -19.37 -29.11 4.81
C ARG A 182 -17.86 -29.34 4.77
N VAL A 183 -17.16 -28.55 3.96
CA VAL A 183 -15.70 -28.56 3.82
C VAL A 183 -15.18 -27.15 4.12
N LEU A 184 -14.29 -27.04 5.10
CA LEU A 184 -13.59 -25.79 5.41
C LEU A 184 -12.13 -25.91 4.97
N LEU A 185 -11.63 -24.92 4.23
CA LEU A 185 -10.22 -24.84 3.83
C LEU A 185 -9.56 -23.70 4.58
N THR A 186 -8.39 -23.96 5.14
CA THR A 186 -7.64 -22.94 5.87
C THR A 186 -6.14 -23.21 5.77
N GLY A 187 -5.35 -22.15 5.60
CA GLY A 187 -3.89 -22.22 5.68
C GLY A 187 -3.36 -22.17 7.10
N THR A 188 -4.23 -21.81 8.04
CA THR A 188 -3.90 -21.44 9.41
C THR A 188 -5.01 -21.92 10.34
N PRO A 189 -5.21 -23.24 10.47
CA PRO A 189 -6.43 -23.82 11.01
C PRO A 189 -6.78 -23.41 12.44
N ILE A 190 -5.80 -23.09 13.28
CA ILE A 190 -5.99 -22.84 14.71
C ILE A 190 -4.91 -21.86 15.13
N GLN A 191 -5.25 -20.60 15.39
CA GLN A 191 -4.23 -19.61 15.75
C GLN A 191 -4.51 -18.85 17.04
N ASN A 192 -5.73 -18.42 17.35
CA ASN A 192 -5.85 -17.39 18.40
C ASN A 192 -6.84 -17.69 19.56
N ASN A 193 -7.79 -18.64 19.46
CA ASN A 193 -8.75 -18.89 20.54
C ASN A 193 -9.39 -20.30 20.46
N LEU A 194 -9.56 -21.02 21.59
CA LEU A 194 -10.35 -22.26 21.65
C LEU A 194 -11.79 -22.03 21.17
N GLN A 195 -12.32 -20.83 21.41
CA GLN A 195 -13.63 -20.40 20.92
C GLN A 195 -13.69 -20.39 19.39
N GLU A 196 -12.60 -20.02 18.71
CA GLU A 196 -12.51 -20.06 17.24
C GLU A 196 -12.55 -21.51 16.74
N VAL A 197 -11.78 -22.40 17.36
CA VAL A 197 -11.77 -23.83 17.02
C VAL A 197 -13.17 -24.41 17.20
N TYR A 198 -13.80 -24.13 18.33
CA TYR A 198 -15.14 -24.60 18.63
C TYR A 198 -16.18 -24.02 17.65
N SER A 199 -16.06 -22.74 17.28
CA SER A 199 -16.89 -22.12 16.21
C SER A 199 -16.82 -22.89 14.90
N LEU A 200 -15.61 -23.28 14.46
CA LEU A 200 -15.43 -24.06 13.23
C LEU A 200 -16.00 -25.48 13.36
N LEU A 201 -15.85 -26.12 14.53
CA LEU A 201 -16.41 -27.45 14.80
C LEU A 201 -17.95 -27.43 14.83
N THR A 202 -18.55 -26.47 15.53
CA THR A 202 -20.00 -26.22 15.53
C THR A 202 -20.53 -25.97 14.12
N PHE A 203 -19.76 -25.23 13.30
CA PHE A 203 -20.13 -25.00 11.92
C PHE A 203 -20.07 -26.29 11.08
N ILE A 204 -19.10 -27.16 11.32
CA ILE A 204 -18.93 -28.38 10.53
C ILE A 204 -19.93 -29.46 10.91
N GLN A 205 -20.08 -29.69 12.21
CA GLN A 205 -20.94 -30.74 12.74
C GLN A 205 -21.80 -30.20 13.90
N PRO A 206 -22.90 -29.48 13.58
CA PRO A 206 -23.76 -28.87 14.59
C PRO A 206 -24.52 -29.91 15.44
N SER A 207 -24.60 -31.17 15.00
CA SER A 207 -25.24 -32.25 15.76
C SER A 207 -24.39 -32.78 16.91
N LEU A 208 -23.06 -32.61 16.85
CA LEU A 208 -22.12 -33.08 17.86
C LEU A 208 -21.66 -31.93 18.77
N PHE A 209 -21.41 -30.76 18.18
CA PHE A 209 -20.90 -29.58 18.88
C PHE A 209 -22.01 -28.53 18.97
N LEU A 210 -22.66 -28.44 20.13
CA LEU A 210 -23.75 -27.50 20.38
C LEU A 210 -23.20 -26.08 20.62
N PRO A 211 -23.82 -25.02 20.06
CA PRO A 211 -23.37 -23.64 20.26
C PRO A 211 -23.35 -23.20 21.73
N GLU A 212 -24.21 -23.79 22.57
CA GLU A 212 -24.32 -23.43 23.99
C GLU A 212 -23.14 -23.95 24.83
N ALA A 213 -22.45 -25.00 24.38
CA ALA A 213 -21.35 -25.64 25.12
C ALA A 213 -19.96 -25.04 24.82
N VAL A 214 -19.92 -23.83 24.25
CA VAL A 214 -18.66 -23.11 23.97
C VAL A 214 -17.89 -22.87 25.27
N GLU A 215 -18.56 -22.39 26.32
CA GLU A 215 -17.92 -22.05 27.59
C GLU A 215 -17.39 -23.30 28.30
N ASP A 216 -18.16 -24.40 28.26
CA ASP A 216 -17.74 -25.70 28.83
C ASP A 216 -16.49 -26.23 28.13
N PHE A 217 -16.43 -26.14 26.80
CA PHE A 217 -15.26 -26.57 26.03
C PHE A 217 -14.03 -25.68 26.30
N VAL A 218 -14.22 -24.36 26.37
CA VAL A 218 -13.13 -23.42 26.68
C VAL A 218 -12.61 -23.65 28.10
N SER A 219 -13.50 -23.90 29.07
CA SER A 219 -13.14 -24.20 30.45
C SER A 219 -12.40 -25.54 30.58
N ALA A 220 -12.90 -26.60 29.92
CA ALA A 220 -12.29 -27.94 29.96
C ALA A 220 -10.87 -27.97 29.36
N TYR A 221 -10.59 -27.10 28.40
CA TYR A 221 -9.31 -27.04 27.70
C TYR A 221 -8.52 -25.75 27.99
N ALA A 222 -8.88 -24.98 29.01
CA ALA A 222 -8.22 -23.72 29.36
C ALA A 222 -6.72 -23.91 29.68
N ASP A 223 -6.40 -25.01 30.37
CA ASP A 223 -5.04 -25.36 30.84
C ASP A 223 -4.27 -26.28 29.87
N VAL A 224 -4.69 -26.36 28.60
CA VAL A 224 -3.99 -27.18 27.57
C VAL A 224 -2.51 -26.77 27.39
N GLN A 225 -2.13 -25.57 27.83
CA GLN A 225 -0.75 -25.08 27.75
C GLN A 225 0.17 -25.67 28.83
N THR A 226 -0.38 -25.94 30.01
CA THR A 226 0.35 -26.43 31.18
C THR A 226 0.29 -27.95 31.29
N GLU A 227 -0.77 -28.58 30.77
CA GLU A 227 -0.97 -30.03 30.84
C GLU A 227 -0.89 -30.71 29.46
N PRO A 228 0.19 -31.47 29.17
CA PRO A 228 0.34 -32.16 27.88
C PRO A 228 -0.71 -33.26 27.64
N ALA A 229 -1.29 -33.83 28.70
CA ALA A 229 -2.32 -34.86 28.56
C ALA A 229 -3.63 -34.31 27.97
N LEU A 230 -4.02 -33.07 28.34
CA LEU A 230 -5.18 -32.38 27.79
C LEU A 230 -4.96 -32.00 26.32
N ALA A 231 -3.74 -31.63 25.95
CA ALA A 231 -3.36 -31.38 24.56
C ALA A 231 -3.52 -32.63 23.68
N ASP A 232 -3.04 -33.78 24.14
CA ASP A 232 -3.18 -35.06 23.43
C ASP A 232 -4.63 -35.53 23.33
N GLU A 233 -5.46 -35.20 24.33
CA GLU A 233 -6.90 -35.45 24.29
C GLU A 233 -7.59 -34.57 23.24
N LEU A 234 -7.33 -33.26 23.28
CA LEU A 234 -7.87 -32.31 22.30
C LEU A 234 -7.45 -32.68 20.87
N HIS A 235 -6.19 -33.10 20.68
CA HIS A 235 -5.73 -33.59 19.39
C HIS A 235 -6.53 -34.82 18.91
N ARG A 236 -6.79 -35.79 19.80
CA ARG A 236 -7.61 -36.97 19.47
C ARG A 236 -9.06 -36.61 19.12
N VAL A 237 -9.64 -35.60 19.78
CA VAL A 237 -10.99 -35.09 19.46
C VAL A 237 -11.02 -34.41 18.09
N LEU A 238 -9.97 -33.68 17.73
CA LEU A 238 -9.86 -32.94 16.47
C LEU A 238 -9.45 -33.81 15.27
N GLN A 239 -8.65 -34.85 15.50
CA GLN A 239 -8.10 -35.75 14.47
C GLN A 239 -9.11 -36.24 13.41
N PRO A 240 -10.35 -36.66 13.75
CA PRO A 240 -11.31 -37.09 12.73
C PRO A 240 -11.85 -35.95 11.85
N PHE A 241 -11.76 -34.69 12.30
CA PHE A 241 -12.32 -33.53 11.61
C PHE A 241 -11.26 -32.64 10.95
N LEU A 242 -9.99 -32.73 11.36
CA LEU A 242 -8.90 -31.87 10.89
C LEU A 242 -7.77 -32.68 10.28
N LEU A 243 -7.45 -32.38 9.02
CA LEU A 243 -6.23 -32.85 8.36
C LEU A 243 -5.25 -31.68 8.21
N ARG A 244 -4.05 -31.81 8.79
CA ARG A 244 -2.98 -30.82 8.70
C ARG A 244 -1.64 -31.49 8.42
N ARG A 245 -0.91 -30.97 7.43
CA ARG A 245 0.45 -31.37 7.04
C ARG A 245 1.28 -30.13 6.71
N VAL A 246 2.60 -30.20 6.92
CA VAL A 246 3.54 -29.13 6.60
C VAL A 246 4.39 -29.46 5.36
N LYS A 247 4.90 -28.44 4.66
CA LYS A 247 5.72 -28.63 3.43
C LYS A 247 6.94 -29.49 3.66
N ALA A 248 7.58 -29.35 4.83
CA ALA A 248 8.75 -30.13 5.20
C ALA A 248 8.49 -31.65 5.21
N GLU A 249 7.27 -32.06 5.59
CA GLU A 249 6.87 -33.48 5.65
C GLU A 249 6.55 -34.07 4.27
N VAL A 250 5.98 -33.27 3.37
CA VAL A 250 5.32 -33.79 2.15
C VAL A 250 5.97 -33.38 0.83
N ALA A 251 6.82 -32.36 0.83
CA ALA A 251 7.31 -31.72 -0.38
C ALA A 251 8.84 -31.70 -0.45
N ALA A 252 9.47 -32.88 -0.41
CA ALA A 252 10.92 -33.03 -0.64
C ALA A 252 11.39 -32.49 -2.01
N GLU A 253 10.47 -32.39 -2.98
CA GLU A 253 10.73 -31.82 -4.33
C GLU A 253 10.64 -30.29 -4.39
N LEU A 254 10.15 -29.61 -3.35
CA LEU A 254 10.05 -28.15 -3.36
C LEU A 254 11.45 -27.55 -3.10
N PRO A 255 11.94 -26.62 -3.95
CA PRO A 255 13.22 -25.97 -3.70
C PRO A 255 13.27 -25.31 -2.33
N LYS A 256 14.41 -25.40 -1.63
CA LYS A 256 14.56 -24.83 -0.28
C LYS A 256 14.26 -23.33 -0.29
N LYS A 257 13.49 -22.88 0.70
CA LYS A 257 13.29 -21.47 1.03
C LYS A 257 14.40 -21.02 1.97
N THR A 258 15.02 -19.87 1.71
CA THR A 258 15.97 -19.23 2.64
C THR A 258 15.41 -17.89 3.11
N ASP A 259 15.30 -17.71 4.43
CA ASP A 259 14.89 -16.45 5.05
C ASP A 259 16.14 -15.69 5.50
N LEU A 260 16.30 -14.44 5.05
CA LEU A 260 17.45 -13.59 5.36
C LEU A 260 16.98 -12.22 5.85
N VAL A 261 17.60 -11.74 6.92
CA VAL A 261 17.33 -10.41 7.48
C VAL A 261 18.52 -9.51 7.18
N VAL A 262 18.30 -8.42 6.45
CA VAL A 262 19.33 -7.43 6.14
C VAL A 262 19.08 -6.18 6.97
N PHE A 263 20.09 -5.84 7.77
CA PHE A 263 20.08 -4.63 8.57
C PHE A 263 20.70 -3.47 7.81
N HIS A 264 20.02 -2.32 7.77
CA HIS A 264 20.53 -1.08 7.18
C HIS A 264 20.67 0.03 8.22
N GLY A 265 21.55 0.99 7.94
CA GLY A 265 21.64 2.24 8.71
C GLY A 265 20.59 3.26 8.27
N LEU A 266 20.40 4.29 9.08
CA LEU A 266 19.60 5.48 8.76
C LEU A 266 20.47 6.59 8.15
N SER A 267 19.86 7.37 7.25
CA SER A 267 20.45 8.61 6.72
C SER A 267 20.46 9.71 7.79
N ALA A 268 21.26 10.76 7.57
CA ALA A 268 21.29 11.92 8.47
C ALA A 268 19.92 12.62 8.56
N LEU A 269 19.19 12.67 7.43
CA LEU A 269 17.83 13.21 7.38
C LEU A 269 16.87 12.36 8.21
N GLN A 270 16.92 11.03 8.06
CA GLN A 270 16.10 10.10 8.84
C GLN A 270 16.36 10.24 10.34
N LYS A 271 17.64 10.27 10.77
CA LYS A 271 17.98 10.46 12.19
C LYS A 271 17.40 11.75 12.78
N ARG A 272 17.48 12.86 12.03
CA ARG A 272 16.94 14.15 12.45
C ARG A 272 15.42 14.13 12.62
N TYR A 273 14.70 13.54 11.66
CA TYR A 273 13.24 13.39 11.74
C TYR A 273 12.81 12.40 12.82
N TYR A 274 13.52 11.29 12.97
CA TYR A 274 13.26 10.29 14.00
C TYR A 274 13.35 10.91 15.41
N LYS A 275 14.41 11.71 15.64
CA LYS A 275 14.56 12.51 16.86
C LYS A 275 13.43 13.52 17.04
N ALA A 276 13.10 14.28 16.00
CA ALA A 276 12.05 15.29 16.07
C ALA A 276 10.66 14.68 16.38
N ILE A 277 10.35 13.50 15.85
CA ILE A 277 9.09 12.79 16.09
C ILE A 277 9.00 12.32 17.55
N LEU A 278 10.07 11.73 18.09
CA LEU A 278 10.12 11.35 19.50
C LEU A 278 9.95 12.55 20.44
N MET A 279 10.51 13.69 20.05
CA MET A 279 10.49 14.94 20.82
C MET A 279 9.18 15.73 20.70
N ARG A 280 8.31 15.44 19.73
CA ARG A 280 7.10 16.24 19.48
C ARG A 280 6.00 16.00 20.52
N ASP A 281 5.79 14.74 20.91
CA ASP A 281 4.65 14.31 21.72
C ASP A 281 5.11 13.71 23.07
N LEU A 282 5.94 14.45 23.81
CA LEU A 282 6.55 14.02 25.08
C LEU A 282 5.51 13.73 26.19
N ASP A 283 4.40 14.47 26.21
CA ASP A 283 3.33 14.29 27.20
C ASP A 283 2.60 12.94 27.03
N ALA A 284 2.64 12.36 25.83
CA ALA A 284 2.08 11.03 25.57
C ALA A 284 2.85 9.91 26.29
N PHE A 285 4.04 10.17 26.84
CA PHE A 285 4.79 9.20 27.64
C PHE A 285 4.52 9.32 29.15
N ARG A 286 3.71 10.31 29.60
CA ARG A 286 3.53 10.65 31.04
C ARG A 286 2.16 10.32 31.64
N THR A 287 1.09 10.21 30.85
CA THR A 287 -0.29 10.02 31.36
C THR A 287 -0.90 8.69 30.91
N ASP A 288 -1.65 8.01 31.79
CA ASP A 288 -2.13 6.62 31.62
C ASP A 288 -3.51 6.44 30.96
N GLN A 289 -4.29 7.50 30.75
CA GLN A 289 -5.60 7.42 30.08
C GLN A 289 -5.56 8.24 28.77
N ASN A 290 -5.95 7.61 27.64
CA ASN A 290 -5.79 8.04 26.22
C ASN A 290 -4.40 7.89 25.56
N THR A 291 -3.45 7.22 26.21
CA THR A 291 -2.06 7.02 25.75
C THR A 291 -1.95 6.11 24.52
N LYS A 292 -2.75 5.03 24.44
CA LYS A 292 -2.55 3.96 23.44
C LYS A 292 -2.64 4.47 22.00
N THR A 293 -3.66 5.27 21.67
CA THR A 293 -3.86 5.80 20.32
C THR A 293 -2.74 6.77 19.92
N ARG A 294 -2.28 7.61 20.86
CA ARG A 294 -1.18 8.54 20.65
C ARG A 294 0.15 7.81 20.42
N LEU A 295 0.46 6.81 21.24
CA LEU A 295 1.67 5.97 21.08
C LEU A 295 1.66 5.20 19.76
N LEU A 296 0.49 4.70 19.32
CA LEU A 296 0.34 4.06 18.01
C LEU A 296 0.59 5.04 16.86
N ASN A 297 0.16 6.30 16.99
CA ASN A 297 0.44 7.34 16.02
C ASN A 297 1.95 7.65 15.95
N ILE A 298 2.62 7.81 17.10
CA ILE A 298 4.07 8.02 17.17
C ILE A 298 4.80 6.84 16.51
N LEU A 299 4.43 5.61 16.86
CA LEU A 299 4.98 4.40 16.27
C LEU A 299 4.83 4.38 14.74
N MET A 300 3.67 4.80 14.23
CA MET A 300 3.42 4.90 12.79
C MET A 300 4.31 5.96 12.12
N GLN A 301 4.52 7.11 12.76
CA GLN A 301 5.42 8.14 12.21
C GLN A 301 6.88 7.68 12.22
N LEU A 302 7.33 7.00 13.27
CA LEU A 302 8.68 6.42 13.31
C LEU A 302 8.89 5.40 12.19
N ARG A 303 7.89 4.53 11.94
CA ARG A 303 7.93 3.59 10.81
C ARG A 303 8.07 4.33 9.46
N LYS A 304 7.27 5.37 9.22
CA LYS A 304 7.39 6.20 8.00
C LYS A 304 8.78 6.80 7.86
N CYS A 305 9.37 7.26 8.96
CA CYS A 305 10.71 7.82 8.96
C CYS A 305 11.78 6.80 8.56
N VAL A 306 11.68 5.58 9.09
CA VAL A 306 12.61 4.48 8.76
C VAL A 306 12.44 4.00 7.31
N ASP A 307 11.21 3.98 6.79
CA ASP A 307 10.95 3.66 5.38
C ASP A 307 11.52 4.74 4.44
N HIS A 308 10.97 5.95 4.50
CA HIS A 308 11.42 7.06 3.65
C HIS A 308 11.01 8.44 4.18
N PRO A 309 11.93 9.43 4.28
CA PRO A 309 11.59 10.79 4.72
C PRO A 309 10.51 11.50 3.89
N TYR A 310 10.41 11.23 2.58
CA TYR A 310 9.40 11.86 1.71
C TYR A 310 7.97 11.33 1.92
N LEU A 311 7.78 10.39 2.85
CA LEU A 311 6.45 10.07 3.36
C LEU A 311 5.85 11.21 4.21
N PHE A 312 6.69 12.16 4.65
CA PHE A 312 6.27 13.38 5.31
C PHE A 312 6.11 14.52 4.30
N ASP A 313 5.01 15.25 4.41
CA ASP A 313 4.71 16.34 3.50
C ASP A 313 5.64 17.54 3.79
N GLY A 314 6.17 18.18 2.74
CA GLY A 314 7.10 19.33 2.83
C GLY A 314 8.57 18.97 3.07
N VAL A 315 8.93 17.69 3.16
CA VAL A 315 10.34 17.23 3.30
C VAL A 315 11.02 17.04 1.94
N GLU A 316 10.23 16.64 0.95
CA GLU A 316 10.66 16.52 -0.43
C GLU A 316 10.95 17.92 -1.02
N PRO A 317 12.09 18.11 -1.71
CA PRO A 317 12.39 19.40 -2.32
C PRO A 317 11.34 19.73 -3.40
N GLU A 318 10.72 20.90 -3.29
CA GLU A 318 9.79 21.42 -4.29
C GLU A 318 10.52 22.40 -5.24
N PRO A 319 10.38 22.28 -6.57
CA PRO A 319 9.56 21.31 -7.31
C PRO A 319 10.15 19.89 -7.35
N PHE A 320 9.29 18.88 -7.52
CA PHE A 320 9.73 17.49 -7.65
C PHE A 320 10.68 17.32 -8.84
N GLU A 321 11.91 16.90 -8.56
CA GLU A 321 12.93 16.60 -9.56
C GLU A 321 13.38 15.15 -9.40
N MET A 322 13.20 14.30 -10.40
CA MET A 322 13.70 12.92 -10.37
C MET A 322 15.24 12.92 -10.27
N GLY A 323 15.80 12.28 -9.24
CA GLY A 323 17.26 12.25 -9.07
C GLY A 323 17.78 11.48 -7.87
N GLU A 324 19.10 11.44 -7.74
CA GLU A 324 19.86 10.76 -6.68
C GLU A 324 19.48 11.17 -5.24
N HIS A 325 18.84 12.33 -5.06
CA HIS A 325 18.32 12.78 -3.77
C HIS A 325 17.33 11.78 -3.14
N LEU A 326 16.52 11.08 -3.96
CA LEU A 326 15.57 10.06 -3.52
C LEU A 326 16.29 8.89 -2.84
N VAL A 327 17.36 8.38 -3.48
CA VAL A 327 18.15 7.25 -2.97
C VAL A 327 18.95 7.67 -1.72
N LYS A 328 19.54 8.86 -1.73
CA LYS A 328 20.38 9.35 -0.61
C LYS A 328 19.57 9.75 0.63
N ALA A 329 18.30 10.10 0.45
CA ALA A 329 17.42 10.49 1.54
C ALA A 329 17.09 9.32 2.49
N SER A 330 17.04 8.08 1.99
CA SER A 330 16.72 6.90 2.81
C SER A 330 17.82 5.85 2.75
N GLY A 331 18.28 5.40 3.92
CA GLY A 331 19.20 4.27 4.01
C GLY A 331 18.61 2.97 3.46
N LYS A 332 17.29 2.81 3.54
CA LYS A 332 16.57 1.64 3.01
C LYS A 332 16.59 1.63 1.48
N LEU A 333 16.34 2.77 0.83
CA LEU A 333 16.45 2.88 -0.64
C LEU A 333 17.89 2.76 -1.13
N SER A 334 18.87 3.30 -0.42
CA SER A 334 20.28 3.14 -0.77
C SER A 334 20.72 1.67 -0.80
N LEU A 335 20.30 0.89 0.22
CA LEU A 335 20.54 -0.55 0.24
C LEU A 335 19.76 -1.26 -0.89
N LEU A 336 18.51 -0.88 -1.10
CA LEU A 336 17.67 -1.47 -2.15
C LEU A 336 18.22 -1.19 -3.56
N ASP A 337 18.84 -0.03 -3.79
CA ASP A 337 19.47 0.35 -5.07
C ASP A 337 20.64 -0.56 -5.42
N THR A 338 21.56 -0.74 -4.47
CA THR A 338 22.69 -1.67 -4.64
C THR A 338 22.22 -3.13 -4.78
N MET A 339 21.20 -3.54 -4.02
CA MET A 339 20.63 -4.89 -4.10
C MET A 339 19.94 -5.18 -5.43
N LEU A 340 19.12 -4.26 -5.93
CA LEU A 340 18.41 -4.46 -7.18
C LEU A 340 19.35 -4.51 -8.38
N ALA A 341 20.41 -3.71 -8.39
CA ALA A 341 21.44 -3.78 -9.42
C ALA A 341 22.09 -5.18 -9.46
N TYR A 342 22.49 -5.71 -8.30
CA TYR A 342 23.06 -7.06 -8.21
C TYR A 342 22.08 -8.16 -8.64
N LEU A 343 20.79 -8.04 -8.26
CA LEU A 343 19.77 -9.03 -8.60
C LEU A 343 19.37 -8.98 -10.08
N GLN A 344 19.45 -7.81 -10.71
CA GLN A 344 19.23 -7.66 -12.15
C GLN A 344 20.35 -8.29 -12.96
N GLU A 345 21.61 -8.05 -12.59
CA GLU A 345 22.77 -8.73 -13.20
C GLU A 345 22.66 -10.25 -13.06
N GLY A 346 22.13 -10.73 -11.93
CA GLY A 346 21.86 -12.13 -11.67
C GLY A 346 20.66 -12.74 -12.43
N GLY A 347 19.86 -11.94 -13.14
CA GLY A 347 18.67 -12.43 -13.88
C GLY A 347 17.54 -12.96 -12.98
N HIS A 348 17.42 -12.41 -11.77
CA HIS A 348 16.37 -12.76 -10.81
C HIS A 348 15.07 -12.00 -11.08
N ARG A 349 13.95 -12.51 -10.58
CA ARG A 349 12.63 -11.85 -10.65
C ARG A 349 12.10 -11.63 -9.25
N LEU A 350 11.68 -10.40 -8.96
CA LEU A 350 11.44 -9.96 -7.59
C LEU A 350 9.98 -9.64 -7.30
N LEU A 351 9.54 -10.03 -6.10
CA LEU A 351 8.33 -9.49 -5.47
C LEU A 351 8.74 -8.52 -4.37
N LEU A 352 8.30 -7.27 -4.46
CA LEU A 352 8.55 -6.24 -3.46
C LEU A 352 7.26 -5.97 -2.70
N PHE A 353 7.25 -6.28 -1.41
CA PHE A 353 6.12 -6.04 -0.52
C PHE A 353 6.33 -4.80 0.34
N SER A 354 5.31 -3.95 0.41
CA SER A 354 5.22 -2.87 1.41
C SER A 354 3.81 -2.77 2.00
N GLN A 355 3.70 -2.40 3.27
CA GLN A 355 2.47 -2.08 3.97
C GLN A 355 1.97 -0.70 3.56
N MET A 356 2.87 0.27 3.38
CA MET A 356 2.52 1.65 3.06
C MET A 356 2.37 1.86 1.55
N THR A 357 1.16 2.18 1.08
CA THR A 357 0.92 2.45 -0.36
C THR A 357 1.71 3.65 -0.86
N ARG A 358 1.89 4.69 -0.04
CA ARG A 358 2.75 5.84 -0.36
C ARG A 358 4.23 5.44 -0.55
N MET A 359 4.70 4.40 0.12
CA MET A 359 6.05 3.89 -0.09
C MET A 359 6.14 3.15 -1.43
N LEU A 360 5.07 2.48 -1.87
CA LEU A 360 5.00 1.93 -3.22
C LEU A 360 5.05 3.05 -4.29
N ASP A 361 4.41 4.20 -4.04
CA ASP A 361 4.50 5.37 -4.94
C ASP A 361 5.95 5.84 -5.08
N ILE A 362 6.67 6.01 -3.97
CA ILE A 362 8.09 6.39 -3.95
C ILE A 362 8.96 5.34 -4.67
N LEU A 363 8.66 4.05 -4.48
CA LEU A 363 9.36 2.98 -5.18
C LEU A 363 9.10 3.04 -6.69
N GLN A 364 7.89 3.39 -7.13
CA GLN A 364 7.62 3.57 -8.57
C GLN A 364 8.48 4.68 -9.16
N ASP A 365 8.53 5.84 -8.51
CA ASP A 365 9.38 6.95 -8.95
C ASP A 365 10.85 6.51 -9.05
N TYR A 366 11.33 5.78 -8.04
CA TYR A 366 12.68 5.22 -8.04
C TYR A 366 12.91 4.22 -9.19
N LEU A 367 11.96 3.32 -9.48
CA LEU A 367 12.08 2.34 -10.55
C LEU A 367 12.02 2.98 -11.94
N GLU A 368 11.19 4.01 -12.12
CA GLU A 368 11.16 4.81 -13.34
C GLU A 368 12.49 5.55 -13.54
N TYR A 369 13.04 6.14 -12.47
CA TYR A 369 14.32 6.84 -12.51
C TYR A 369 15.49 5.93 -12.93
N ARG A 370 15.53 4.69 -12.41
CA ARG A 370 16.56 3.69 -12.78
C ARG A 370 16.23 2.92 -14.07
N GLY A 371 15.02 3.06 -14.62
CA GLY A 371 14.59 2.40 -15.85
C GLY A 371 14.25 0.92 -15.71
N TYR A 372 13.83 0.47 -14.52
CA TYR A 372 13.44 -0.92 -14.27
C TYR A 372 12.01 -1.20 -14.74
N SER A 373 11.78 -2.37 -15.36
CA SER A 373 10.43 -2.81 -15.71
C SER A 373 9.70 -3.34 -14.49
N TYR A 374 8.52 -2.78 -14.19
CA TYR A 374 7.72 -3.19 -13.05
C TYR A 374 6.21 -3.27 -13.36
N GLU A 375 5.51 -4.00 -12.51
CA GLU A 375 4.05 -4.02 -12.42
C GLU A 375 3.65 -3.64 -10.97
N ARG A 376 2.43 -3.12 -10.74
CA ARG A 376 1.95 -2.71 -9.41
C ARG A 376 0.57 -3.31 -9.12
N LEU A 377 0.39 -3.82 -7.91
CA LEU A 377 -0.88 -4.33 -7.42
C LEU A 377 -1.09 -3.91 -5.96
N ASP A 378 -2.10 -3.07 -5.76
CA ASP A 378 -2.55 -2.64 -4.43
C ASP A 378 -4.08 -2.82 -4.28
N GLY A 379 -4.64 -2.35 -3.16
CA GLY A 379 -6.07 -2.47 -2.87
C GLY A 379 -6.98 -1.58 -3.72
N SER A 380 -6.43 -0.61 -4.46
CA SER A 380 -7.20 0.30 -5.33
C SER A 380 -7.45 -0.27 -6.73
N VAL A 381 -6.62 -1.23 -7.16
CA VAL A 381 -6.69 -1.84 -8.50
C VAL A 381 -7.93 -2.71 -8.65
N ARG A 382 -8.68 -2.53 -9.74
CA ARG A 382 -9.92 -3.29 -10.02
C ARG A 382 -9.60 -4.76 -10.30
N GLY A 383 -10.60 -5.64 -10.12
CA GLY A 383 -10.42 -7.10 -10.23
C GLY A 383 -9.89 -7.58 -11.59
N GLU A 384 -10.27 -6.93 -12.69
CA GLU A 384 -9.82 -7.30 -14.04
C GLU A 384 -8.38 -6.86 -14.30
N GLU A 385 -8.04 -5.62 -13.95
CA GLU A 385 -6.67 -5.08 -14.02
C GLU A 385 -5.69 -5.91 -13.17
N ARG A 386 -6.14 -6.35 -11.99
CA ARG A 386 -5.38 -7.27 -11.12
C ARG A 386 -5.00 -8.55 -11.87
N ASN A 387 -5.95 -9.17 -12.56
CA ASN A 387 -5.71 -10.39 -13.31
C ASN A 387 -4.78 -10.14 -14.51
N LEU A 388 -4.90 -8.99 -15.16
CA LEU A 388 -4.01 -8.59 -16.24
C LEU A 388 -2.57 -8.40 -15.75
N ALA A 389 -2.36 -7.73 -14.62
CA ALA A 389 -1.03 -7.55 -14.01
C ALA A 389 -0.38 -8.89 -13.65
N ILE A 390 -1.14 -9.82 -13.07
CA ILE A 390 -0.65 -11.18 -12.77
C ILE A 390 -0.28 -11.95 -14.04
N LYS A 391 -1.12 -11.86 -15.09
CA LYS A 391 -0.82 -12.48 -16.39
C LYS A 391 0.40 -11.86 -17.06
N ASN A 392 0.54 -10.54 -17.00
CA ASN A 392 1.71 -9.83 -17.52
C ASN A 392 2.98 -10.30 -16.80
N PHE A 393 2.99 -10.35 -15.48
CA PHE A 393 4.16 -10.80 -14.72
C PHE A 393 4.54 -12.25 -15.01
N SER A 394 3.55 -13.13 -15.24
CA SER A 394 3.80 -14.54 -15.56
C SER A 394 4.24 -14.76 -17.02
N SER A 395 3.83 -13.91 -17.97
CA SER A 395 4.06 -14.12 -19.41
C SER A 395 5.16 -13.24 -20.01
N LYS A 396 5.29 -11.99 -19.53
CA LYS A 396 6.30 -11.03 -19.95
C LYS A 396 7.54 -11.14 -19.08
N ASP A 397 8.64 -10.54 -19.55
CA ASP A 397 9.90 -10.46 -18.81
C ASP A 397 9.93 -9.18 -17.96
N VAL A 398 9.07 -9.15 -16.94
CA VAL A 398 9.02 -8.07 -15.96
C VAL A 398 9.97 -8.41 -14.80
N PHE A 399 10.81 -7.46 -14.43
CA PHE A 399 11.83 -7.65 -13.39
C PHE A 399 11.23 -7.60 -11.98
N ILE A 400 10.38 -6.60 -11.70
CA ILE A 400 9.84 -6.31 -10.37
C ILE A 400 8.32 -6.33 -10.36
N PHE A 401 7.73 -6.91 -9.31
CA PHE A 401 6.30 -6.76 -9.03
C PHE A 401 6.09 -6.11 -7.66
N LEU A 402 5.54 -4.90 -7.66
CA LEU A 402 5.21 -4.12 -6.47
C LEU A 402 3.86 -4.55 -5.93
N LEU A 403 3.83 -5.00 -4.67
CA LEU A 403 2.65 -5.56 -4.03
C LEU A 403 2.44 -4.91 -2.66
N SER A 404 1.20 -4.54 -2.35
CA SER A 404 0.90 -4.25 -0.94
C SER A 404 0.82 -5.56 -0.16
N THR A 405 1.36 -5.62 1.06
CA THR A 405 1.36 -6.88 1.85
C THR A 405 -0.05 -7.41 2.07
N LYS A 406 -1.03 -6.52 2.26
CA LYS A 406 -2.44 -6.88 2.37
C LYS A 406 -3.03 -7.40 1.06
N ALA A 407 -2.73 -6.76 -0.07
CA ALA A 407 -3.25 -7.19 -1.37
C ALA A 407 -2.61 -8.50 -1.85
N GLY A 408 -1.29 -8.63 -1.66
CA GLY A 408 -0.51 -9.81 -1.99
C GLY A 408 -0.71 -10.98 -1.04
N GLY A 409 -1.16 -10.73 0.19
CA GLY A 409 -1.58 -11.78 1.13
C GLY A 409 -2.73 -12.63 0.58
N VAL A 410 -3.57 -12.09 -0.31
CA VAL A 410 -4.79 -12.79 -0.73
C VAL A 410 -4.68 -13.36 -2.15
N GLY A 411 -4.53 -14.68 -2.24
CA GLY A 411 -5.15 -15.44 -3.33
C GLY A 411 -4.49 -15.51 -4.70
N MET A 412 -3.27 -15.03 -4.87
CA MET A 412 -2.55 -15.07 -6.15
C MET A 412 -1.47 -16.16 -6.23
N ASN A 413 -1.09 -16.53 -7.45
CA ASN A 413 0.00 -17.48 -7.73
C ASN A 413 1.13 -16.76 -8.47
N LEU A 414 2.27 -16.57 -7.81
CA LEU A 414 3.41 -15.78 -8.32
C LEU A 414 4.69 -16.62 -8.33
N THR A 415 4.58 -17.85 -8.85
CA THR A 415 5.71 -18.80 -8.98
C THR A 415 6.78 -18.38 -9.99
N ALA A 416 6.53 -17.34 -10.78
CA ALA A 416 7.52 -16.76 -11.69
C ALA A 416 8.65 -16.00 -10.97
N ALA A 417 8.43 -15.57 -9.73
CA ALA A 417 9.43 -14.88 -8.93
C ALA A 417 10.26 -15.87 -8.10
N ASP A 418 11.54 -15.58 -7.94
CA ASP A 418 12.48 -16.35 -7.12
C ASP A 418 12.95 -15.59 -5.87
N THR A 419 12.86 -14.26 -5.87
CA THR A 419 13.28 -13.44 -4.73
C THR A 419 12.10 -12.62 -4.21
N VAL A 420 11.89 -12.64 -2.90
CA VAL A 420 10.86 -11.86 -2.22
C VAL A 420 11.56 -10.88 -1.29
N ILE A 421 11.25 -9.59 -1.39
CA ILE A 421 11.81 -8.55 -0.52
C ILE A 421 10.65 -7.88 0.23
N PHE A 422 10.72 -7.90 1.55
CA PHE A 422 9.87 -7.10 2.42
C PHE A 422 10.58 -5.79 2.75
N VAL A 423 10.04 -4.68 2.26
CA VAL A 423 10.55 -3.33 2.53
C VAL A 423 10.21 -2.95 3.97
N ASP A 424 9.00 -3.25 4.41
CA ASP A 424 8.53 -3.11 5.79
C ASP A 424 7.93 -4.45 6.26
N SER A 425 7.85 -4.66 7.58
CA SER A 425 7.27 -5.87 8.17
C SER A 425 5.90 -5.59 8.79
N ASP A 426 4.99 -6.56 8.72
CA ASP A 426 3.71 -6.50 9.43
C ASP A 426 3.90 -6.75 10.93
N PHE A 427 2.99 -6.23 11.76
CA PHE A 427 2.87 -6.63 13.15
C PHE A 427 2.42 -8.10 13.28
N ASN A 428 1.61 -8.57 12.32
CA ASN A 428 1.22 -9.97 12.24
C ASN A 428 2.15 -10.73 11.27
N PRO A 429 3.10 -11.54 11.76
CA PRO A 429 4.05 -12.27 10.90
C PRO A 429 3.38 -13.26 9.93
N GLN A 430 2.14 -13.67 10.23
CA GLN A 430 1.39 -14.59 9.37
C GLN A 430 1.04 -13.95 8.02
N ASN A 431 0.79 -12.64 7.99
CA ASN A 431 0.52 -11.92 6.74
C ASN A 431 1.75 -11.97 5.82
N ASP A 432 2.94 -11.81 6.40
CA ASP A 432 4.19 -11.90 5.65
C ASP A 432 4.49 -13.33 5.20
N LEU A 433 4.25 -14.34 6.05
CA LEU A 433 4.37 -15.75 5.66
C LEU A 433 3.41 -16.10 4.53
N GLN A 434 2.18 -15.58 4.59
CA GLN A 434 1.16 -15.77 3.57
C GLN A 434 1.56 -15.10 2.24
N ALA A 435 2.15 -13.91 2.29
CA ALA A 435 2.69 -13.20 1.12
C ALA A 435 3.89 -13.95 0.52
N ALA A 436 4.86 -14.39 1.33
CA ALA A 436 6.02 -15.17 0.88
C ALA A 436 5.62 -16.53 0.29
N ALA A 437 4.58 -17.16 0.84
CA ALA A 437 4.02 -18.42 0.34
C ALA A 437 3.39 -18.30 -1.07
N ARG A 438 3.22 -17.08 -1.61
CA ARG A 438 2.76 -16.86 -3.00
C ARG A 438 3.82 -17.17 -4.04
N ALA A 439 5.10 -16.94 -3.71
CA ALA A 439 6.25 -17.34 -4.53
C ALA A 439 6.73 -18.75 -4.17
N HIS A 440 6.78 -19.08 -2.87
CA HIS A 440 7.17 -20.42 -2.39
C HIS A 440 5.97 -21.38 -2.36
N ARG A 441 5.49 -21.73 -3.55
CA ARG A 441 4.35 -22.61 -3.80
C ARG A 441 4.71 -23.75 -4.76
N ILE A 442 3.96 -24.84 -4.71
CA ILE A 442 4.07 -25.95 -5.67
C ILE A 442 3.91 -25.41 -7.10
N GLY A 443 4.88 -25.72 -7.95
CA GLY A 443 5.05 -25.11 -9.28
C GLY A 443 6.31 -24.24 -9.37
N GLN A 444 6.88 -23.84 -8.23
CA GLN A 444 8.18 -23.19 -8.17
C GLN A 444 9.29 -24.16 -8.58
N THR A 445 10.14 -23.70 -9.50
CA THR A 445 11.30 -24.45 -10.02
C THR A 445 12.62 -23.92 -9.48
N ARG A 446 12.66 -22.66 -9.02
CA ARG A 446 13.86 -21.99 -8.50
C ARG A 446 13.86 -21.94 -6.97
N PRO A 447 15.04 -22.00 -6.32
CA PRO A 447 15.14 -21.77 -4.87
C PRO A 447 14.67 -20.35 -4.53
N VAL A 448 13.78 -20.23 -3.54
CA VAL A 448 13.19 -18.93 -3.17
C VAL A 448 13.98 -18.31 -2.03
N LYS A 449 14.40 -17.06 -2.20
CA LYS A 449 15.05 -16.28 -1.15
C LYS A 449 14.11 -15.17 -0.68
N VAL A 450 13.84 -15.14 0.62
CA VAL A 450 13.00 -14.12 1.27
C VAL A 450 13.93 -13.20 2.05
N ILE A 451 13.93 -11.92 1.71
CA ILE A 451 14.79 -10.91 2.28
C ILE A 451 13.92 -9.90 3.02
N ARG A 452 14.28 -9.59 4.27
CA ARG A 452 13.58 -8.60 5.09
C ARG A 452 14.53 -7.45 5.39
N LEU A 453 14.16 -6.23 5.05
CA LEU A 453 14.93 -5.04 5.33
C LEU A 453 14.51 -4.48 6.69
N LEU A 454 15.47 -4.26 7.60
CA LEU A 454 15.24 -3.68 8.91
C LEU A 454 16.23 -2.56 9.21
N GLY A 455 15.75 -1.45 9.78
CA GLY A 455 16.63 -0.40 10.30
C GLY A 455 17.29 -0.82 11.62
N ARG A 456 18.62 -0.73 11.71
CA ARG A 456 19.38 -0.97 12.96
C ARG A 456 18.99 0.02 14.05
N ASP A 457 18.86 -0.49 15.29
CA ASP A 457 18.54 0.31 16.48
C ASP A 457 17.20 1.07 16.35
N THR A 458 16.30 0.62 15.48
CA THR A 458 14.99 1.25 15.26
C THR A 458 13.83 0.41 15.81
N VAL A 459 12.65 1.02 15.86
CA VAL A 459 11.41 0.33 16.25
C VAL A 459 11.09 -0.90 15.39
N GLU A 460 11.55 -0.95 14.14
CA GLU A 460 11.31 -2.11 13.26
C GLU A 460 11.95 -3.40 13.79
N GLU A 461 13.11 -3.30 14.44
CA GLU A 461 13.85 -4.45 14.98
C GLU A 461 13.08 -5.13 16.11
N ILE A 462 12.48 -4.34 17.01
CA ILE A 462 11.66 -4.86 18.11
C ILE A 462 10.37 -5.46 17.59
N ILE A 463 9.71 -4.79 16.63
CA ILE A 463 8.49 -5.31 16.00
C ILE A 463 8.79 -6.68 15.39
N TYR A 464 9.91 -6.80 14.67
CA TYR A 464 10.35 -8.05 14.08
C TYR A 464 10.70 -9.12 15.13
N SER A 465 11.47 -8.78 16.15
CA SER A 465 11.83 -9.71 17.25
C SER A 465 10.59 -10.28 17.95
N ARG A 466 9.59 -9.44 18.22
CA ARG A 466 8.30 -9.86 18.79
C ARG A 466 7.52 -10.73 17.81
N ALA A 467 7.51 -10.39 16.53
CA ALA A 467 6.86 -11.20 15.49
C ALA A 467 7.50 -12.60 15.38
N VAL A 468 8.84 -12.69 15.39
CA VAL A 468 9.58 -13.97 15.39
C VAL A 468 9.30 -14.77 16.66
N SER A 469 9.27 -14.11 17.81
CA SER A 469 8.94 -14.75 19.09
C SER A 469 7.51 -15.33 19.05
N LYS A 470 6.55 -14.58 18.50
CA LYS A 470 5.19 -15.07 18.26
C LYS A 470 5.16 -16.28 17.32
N LEU A 471 5.93 -16.26 16.24
CA LEU A 471 6.02 -17.40 15.31
C LEU A 471 6.62 -18.64 15.96
N ARG A 472 7.74 -18.50 16.68
CA ARG A 472 8.39 -19.62 17.38
C ARG A 472 7.46 -20.25 18.41
N LEU A 473 6.72 -19.42 19.14
CA LEU A 473 5.69 -19.89 20.06
C LEU A 473 4.61 -20.66 19.30
N THR A 474 4.11 -20.18 18.16
CA THR A 474 3.15 -20.95 17.37
C THR A 474 3.71 -22.26 16.81
N ASP A 475 4.97 -22.28 16.35
CA ASP A 475 5.56 -23.47 15.74
C ASP A 475 5.83 -24.57 16.77
N THR A 476 6.40 -24.23 17.93
CA THR A 476 6.59 -25.17 19.05
C THR A 476 5.29 -25.80 19.54
N VAL A 477 4.23 -25.00 19.60
CA VAL A 477 2.86 -25.39 19.96
C VAL A 477 2.23 -26.32 18.94
N ILE A 478 2.51 -26.11 17.66
CA ILE A 478 2.00 -26.92 16.56
C ILE A 478 2.75 -28.26 16.47
N GLU A 479 4.08 -28.26 16.63
CA GLU A 479 4.91 -29.47 16.56
C GLU A 479 4.74 -30.39 17.78
N GLU A 480 4.52 -29.83 18.98
CA GLU A 480 4.29 -30.62 20.20
C GLU A 480 2.81 -30.98 20.43
N GLY A 481 1.89 -30.59 19.55
CA GLY A 481 0.45 -30.78 19.73
C GLY A 481 -0.16 -29.99 20.90
N ARG A 482 0.65 -29.18 21.59
CA ARG A 482 0.28 -28.34 22.73
C ARG A 482 -0.33 -27.04 22.25
N PHE A 483 -1.64 -26.99 22.07
CA PHE A 483 -2.38 -25.78 21.72
C PHE A 483 -2.16 -24.66 22.75
N SER A 484 -1.16 -23.79 22.55
CA SER A 484 -1.10 -22.53 23.29
C SER A 484 -1.95 -21.47 22.58
N LEU A 485 -2.88 -20.91 23.36
CA LEU A 485 -3.76 -19.81 23.00
C LEU A 485 -3.05 -18.53 23.42
N LEU A 486 -2.63 -17.73 22.44
CA LEU A 486 -1.61 -16.70 22.67
C LEU A 486 -2.14 -15.30 23.07
N ASP A 487 -3.44 -15.07 23.25
CA ASP A 487 -3.94 -13.68 23.26
C ASP A 487 -4.65 -13.15 24.52
N GLN A 488 -4.95 -13.96 25.55
CA GLN A 488 -5.66 -13.41 26.73
C GLN A 488 -4.79 -12.52 27.62
N ALA A 489 -3.46 -12.61 27.55
CA ALA A 489 -2.55 -11.82 28.41
C ALA A 489 -2.11 -10.45 27.83
N GLN A 490 -2.32 -10.16 26.54
CA GLN A 490 -1.65 -9.01 25.88
C GLN A 490 -2.56 -7.79 25.64
N SER A 491 -3.89 -7.93 25.66
CA SER A 491 -4.78 -6.79 25.40
C SER A 491 -4.71 -5.73 26.51
N ALA A 492 -4.43 -6.15 27.76
CA ALA A 492 -4.21 -5.25 28.89
C ALA A 492 -2.76 -4.71 28.96
N ALA A 493 -1.74 -5.50 28.61
CA ALA A 493 -0.32 -5.15 28.68
C ALA A 493 0.20 -4.26 27.52
N SER A 494 -0.60 -4.09 26.47
CA SER A 494 -0.24 -3.34 25.25
C SER A 494 0.14 -1.86 25.48
N GLY A 495 -0.39 -1.20 26.51
CA GLY A 495 -0.09 0.23 26.76
C GLY A 495 1.32 0.46 27.32
N LEU A 496 1.69 -0.32 28.35
CA LEU A 496 2.99 -0.25 29.00
C LEU A 496 4.12 -0.82 28.11
N GLN A 497 3.82 -1.86 27.32
CA GLN A 497 4.80 -2.43 26.39
C GLN A 497 5.12 -1.54 25.18
N LEU A 498 4.22 -0.60 24.81
CA LEU A 498 4.44 0.31 23.68
C LEU A 498 5.38 1.46 24.04
N SER A 499 5.35 1.94 25.29
CA SER A 499 6.29 2.97 25.75
C SER A 499 7.72 2.42 25.81
N GLU A 500 7.90 1.17 26.24
CA GLU A 500 9.20 0.46 26.21
C GLU A 500 9.74 0.30 24.79
N ILE A 501 8.87 -0.05 23.83
CA ILE A 501 9.24 -0.16 22.41
C ILE A 501 9.82 1.15 21.88
N LEU A 502 9.22 2.28 22.26
CA LEU A 502 9.58 3.59 21.73
C LEU A 502 10.86 4.17 22.34
N LYS A 503 11.23 3.72 23.56
CA LYS A 503 12.46 4.13 24.25
C LYS A 503 13.71 3.39 23.76
N PHE A 504 13.56 2.27 23.06
CA PHE A 504 14.67 1.45 22.61
C PHE A 504 15.54 2.13 21.54
N GLY A 505 16.86 1.95 21.66
CA GLY A 505 17.84 2.38 20.66
C GLY A 505 18.05 3.90 20.61
N VAL A 506 17.40 4.66 21.50
CA VAL A 506 17.47 6.12 21.55
C VAL A 506 18.89 6.59 21.88
N ASP A 507 19.61 5.93 22.79
CA ASP A 507 20.99 6.31 23.13
C ASP A 507 21.92 6.20 21.91
N LYS A 508 21.91 5.03 21.26
CA LYS A 508 22.76 4.75 20.10
C LYS A 508 22.41 5.59 18.88
N LEU A 509 21.13 5.75 18.57
CA LEU A 509 20.68 6.58 17.46
C LEU A 509 21.07 8.05 17.61
N LEU A 510 21.12 8.55 18.84
CA LEU A 510 21.38 9.96 19.15
C LEU A 510 22.83 10.28 19.49
N SER A 511 23.66 9.25 19.69
CA SER A 511 25.10 9.41 19.89
C SER A 511 25.83 10.06 18.70
N SER A 512 25.27 9.98 17.48
CA SER A 512 25.85 10.56 16.25
C SER A 512 24.80 11.10 15.27
N GLU A 513 24.95 12.35 14.83
CA GLU A 513 24.09 12.98 13.81
C GLU A 513 24.48 12.61 12.36
N GLU A 514 25.61 11.93 12.16
CA GLU A 514 26.10 11.52 10.83
C GLU A 514 25.35 10.30 10.27
N SER A 515 25.40 10.11 8.94
CA SER A 515 24.77 8.97 8.27
C SER A 515 25.40 7.66 8.74
N SER A 516 24.55 6.71 9.14
CA SER A 516 24.97 5.35 9.56
C SER A 516 24.96 4.34 8.42
N ILE A 517 24.84 4.81 7.17
CA ILE A 517 24.84 3.97 5.97
C ILE A 517 26.28 3.46 5.75
N GLN A 518 26.44 2.14 5.77
CA GLN A 518 27.70 1.46 5.47
C GLN A 518 27.63 0.88 4.07
N ASP A 519 28.74 0.91 3.33
CA ASP A 519 28.87 0.16 2.08
C ASP A 519 28.99 -1.33 2.41
N VAL A 520 28.05 -2.13 1.91
CA VAL A 520 27.94 -3.55 2.24
C VAL A 520 28.28 -4.39 1.01
N ASP A 521 29.19 -5.35 1.16
CA ASP A 521 29.46 -6.33 0.09
C ASP A 521 28.32 -7.36 0.03
N LEU A 522 27.38 -7.10 -0.87
CA LEU A 522 26.17 -7.90 -1.06
C LEU A 522 26.47 -9.35 -1.49
N ARG A 523 27.65 -9.63 -2.05
CA ARG A 523 28.04 -10.98 -2.46
C ARG A 523 28.28 -11.90 -1.26
N LEU A 524 28.76 -11.35 -0.14
CA LEU A 524 28.97 -12.08 1.10
C LEU A 524 27.67 -12.32 1.88
N ILE A 525 26.68 -11.42 1.72
CA ILE A 525 25.41 -11.51 2.45
C ILE A 525 24.37 -12.32 1.67
N LEU A 526 24.21 -12.03 0.39
CA LEU A 526 23.22 -12.71 -0.45
C LEU A 526 23.77 -14.02 -1.02
N GLY A 527 25.08 -14.24 -1.03
CA GLY A 527 25.71 -15.41 -1.66
C GLY A 527 25.85 -15.26 -3.17
N GLN A 528 26.63 -16.15 -3.78
CA GLN A 528 26.89 -16.13 -5.23
C GLN A 528 25.68 -16.63 -6.02
N SER A 529 25.34 -15.93 -7.09
CA SER A 529 24.30 -16.33 -8.03
C SER A 529 24.83 -16.37 -9.45
N ARG A 530 24.33 -17.30 -10.26
CA ARG A 530 24.63 -17.39 -11.69
C ARG A 530 23.36 -17.76 -12.46
N ASP A 531 23.03 -17.00 -13.50
CA ASP A 531 21.93 -17.27 -14.45
C ASP A 531 20.56 -17.52 -13.76
N GLY A 532 20.19 -16.68 -12.79
CA GLY A 532 18.89 -16.76 -12.09
C GLY A 532 18.79 -17.93 -11.11
N ARG A 533 19.91 -18.54 -10.71
CA ARG A 533 19.99 -19.60 -9.70
C ARG A 533 21.00 -19.26 -8.63
N TRP A 534 20.53 -19.29 -7.38
CA TRP A 534 21.40 -19.26 -6.22
C TRP A 534 22.25 -20.53 -6.20
N LEU A 535 23.58 -20.38 -6.16
CA LEU A 535 24.48 -21.51 -5.97
C LEU A 535 24.31 -21.99 -4.53
N THR A 536 23.91 -23.25 -4.34
CA THR A 536 23.87 -23.87 -3.02
C THR A 536 25.30 -24.12 -2.56
N ASP A 537 25.74 -23.45 -1.50
CA ASP A 537 26.94 -23.85 -0.77
C ASP A 537 26.67 -25.24 -0.15
N GLU A 538 27.24 -26.30 -0.74
CA GLU A 538 27.30 -27.64 -0.14
C GLU A 538 28.29 -27.73 1.02
N GLU A 539 28.99 -26.64 1.33
CA GLU A 539 29.70 -26.51 2.60
C GLU A 539 28.84 -25.70 3.55
N HIS A 540 28.12 -26.42 4.40
CA HIS A 540 27.82 -25.95 5.74
C HIS A 540 29.11 -25.35 6.33
N VAL A 541 29.28 -24.04 6.21
CA VAL A 541 29.69 -23.30 7.39
C VAL A 541 28.62 -23.67 8.39
N LYS A 542 28.99 -24.51 9.36
CA LYS A 542 28.41 -24.44 10.69
C LYS A 542 28.61 -22.99 11.15
N LEU A 543 27.80 -22.09 10.60
CA LEU A 543 27.36 -20.91 11.30
C LEU A 543 26.58 -21.55 12.42
N ASN A 544 27.30 -21.75 13.53
CA ASN A 544 26.79 -22.18 14.81
C ASN A 544 25.43 -21.54 15.05
N GLU A 545 24.67 -22.14 15.96
CA GLU A 545 23.44 -21.69 16.63
C GLU A 545 23.46 -20.22 17.14
N ASN A 546 23.84 -19.27 16.28
CA ASN A 546 24.23 -17.88 16.48
C ASN A 546 23.52 -16.97 15.45
N HIS A 547 22.42 -17.41 14.85
CA HIS A 547 21.46 -16.46 14.30
C HIS A 547 20.66 -15.89 15.47
N MET A 548 21.25 -14.90 16.15
CA MET A 548 20.63 -13.85 16.99
C MET A 548 21.69 -13.31 17.97
N TYR A 549 22.19 -12.09 17.71
CA TYR A 549 23.14 -11.31 18.53
C TYR A 549 24.59 -11.80 18.62
N TYR A 550 25.48 -10.88 19.00
CA TYR A 550 26.95 -10.96 19.17
C TYR A 550 27.82 -10.41 18.04
N PHE A 551 27.74 -9.08 17.86
CA PHE A 551 28.94 -8.28 17.52
C PHE A 551 29.34 -7.27 18.62
N GLU A 552 28.61 -7.21 19.75
CA GLU A 552 28.92 -6.30 20.88
C GLU A 552 28.82 -6.94 22.28
N GLY A 553 28.54 -8.24 22.41
CA GLY A 553 28.49 -8.87 23.74
C GLY A 553 27.23 -8.59 24.57
N LYS A 554 26.24 -7.86 24.04
CA LYS A 554 24.95 -7.58 24.70
C LYS A 554 23.80 -8.33 24.01
N ASP A 555 22.94 -8.96 24.82
CA ASP A 555 21.72 -9.66 24.44
C ASP A 555 20.54 -8.67 24.49
N TYR A 556 19.97 -8.32 23.34
CA TYR A 556 18.89 -7.34 23.22
C TYR A 556 17.51 -8.02 23.15
N SER A 557 17.38 -9.25 23.66
CA SER A 557 16.07 -9.85 23.96
C SER A 557 15.35 -9.16 25.13
N LYS A 558 15.98 -8.14 25.74
CA LYS A 558 15.52 -7.48 26.95
C LYS A 558 15.09 -6.05 26.66
N ASP A 559 14.18 -5.59 27.50
CA ASP A 559 13.62 -4.25 27.63
C ASP A 559 14.69 -3.13 27.49
N PRO A 560 14.29 -1.89 27.14
CA PRO A 560 15.22 -0.76 26.91
C PRO A 560 16.35 -0.72 27.94
N SER A 561 17.58 -0.48 27.47
CA SER A 561 18.73 -0.39 28.38
C SER A 561 18.47 0.70 29.42
N ALA A 562 18.95 0.51 30.65
CA ALA A 562 18.94 1.59 31.64
C ALA A 562 19.68 2.87 31.14
N GLU A 563 20.53 2.72 30.12
CA GLU A 563 21.18 3.83 29.40
C GLU A 563 20.22 4.53 28.42
N ASP A 564 19.37 3.77 27.72
CA ASP A 564 18.32 4.29 26.83
C ASP A 564 17.25 5.07 27.63
N GLU A 565 16.85 4.56 28.79
CA GLU A 565 15.89 5.25 29.67
C GLU A 565 16.47 6.57 30.18
N LYS A 566 17.73 6.58 30.62
CA LYS A 566 18.42 7.78 31.11
C LYS A 566 18.64 8.82 30.01
N THR A 567 19.00 8.40 28.80
CA THR A 567 19.19 9.33 27.67
C THR A 567 17.87 9.92 27.20
N PHE A 568 16.81 9.11 27.21
CA PHE A 568 15.46 9.59 26.96
C PHE A 568 15.00 10.60 28.03
N GLU A 569 15.25 10.32 29.32
CA GLU A 569 14.97 11.25 30.42
C GLU A 569 15.80 12.54 30.32
N LEU A 570 17.08 12.45 29.96
CA LEU A 570 17.96 13.61 29.78
C LEU A 570 17.52 14.48 28.59
N LEU A 571 17.04 13.87 27.50
CA LEU A 571 16.43 14.60 26.39
C LEU A 571 15.15 15.32 26.82
N LEU A 572 14.32 14.64 27.61
CA LEU A 572 13.08 15.20 28.15
C LEU A 572 13.38 16.42 29.04
N GLU A 573 14.38 16.33 29.91
CA GLU A 573 14.84 17.44 30.74
C GLU A 573 15.41 18.59 29.90
N LYS A 574 16.24 18.29 28.89
CA LYS A 574 16.82 19.30 28.00
C LYS A 574 15.75 20.06 27.21
N GLN A 575 14.74 19.37 26.70
CA GLN A 575 13.68 20.00 25.91
C GLN A 575 12.73 20.82 26.79
N LEU A 576 12.47 20.39 28.03
CA LEU A 576 11.75 21.22 29.01
C LEU A 576 12.53 22.49 29.33
N ALA A 577 13.86 22.40 29.47
CA ALA A 577 14.72 23.56 29.62
C ALA A 577 14.68 24.48 28.37
N ASP A 578 14.73 23.92 27.16
CA ASP A 578 14.65 24.68 25.91
C ASP A 578 13.26 25.36 25.73
N LEU A 579 12.16 24.71 26.15
CA LEU A 579 10.81 25.29 26.15
C LEU A 579 10.66 26.40 27.21
N GLU A 580 11.22 26.20 28.39
CA GLU A 580 11.28 27.23 29.43
C GLU A 580 12.14 28.42 28.99
N ASP A 581 13.25 28.18 28.29
CA ASP A 581 14.15 29.21 27.81
C ASP A 581 13.59 29.93 26.58
N ALA A 582 12.91 29.25 25.66
CA ALA A 582 12.14 29.90 24.59
C ALA A 582 11.01 30.79 25.15
N GLY A 583 10.37 30.35 26.24
CA GLY A 583 9.40 31.15 27.00
C GLY A 583 10.00 32.38 27.70
N LYS A 584 11.29 32.33 28.06
CA LYS A 584 12.05 33.46 28.64
C LYS A 584 12.61 34.39 27.56
N GLU A 585 13.08 33.86 26.43
CA GLU A 585 13.60 34.64 25.29
C GLU A 585 12.52 35.49 24.63
N GLY A 586 11.28 34.98 24.55
CA GLY A 586 10.11 35.77 24.11
C GLY A 586 9.79 36.98 25.00
N ARG A 587 10.28 37.03 26.25
CA ARG A 587 10.14 38.17 27.17
C ARG A 587 11.37 39.09 27.20
N ALA A 588 12.55 38.60 26.84
CA ALA A 588 13.82 39.34 26.95
C ALA A 588 14.13 40.25 25.74
N LEU A 589 13.47 40.04 24.59
CA LEU A 589 13.73 40.79 23.35
C LEU A 589 13.07 42.18 23.23
N ARG A 590 12.41 42.69 24.29
CA ARG A 590 11.73 43.99 24.27
C ARG A 590 12.48 45.18 24.89
N ASN A 591 13.67 44.98 25.47
CA ASN A 591 14.42 46.06 26.12
C ASN A 591 15.93 45.96 25.89
N LYS A 592 16.41 46.56 24.79
CA LYS A 592 17.62 47.41 24.71
C LYS A 592 17.99 47.71 23.26
N VAL A 593 17.75 48.95 22.82
CA VAL A 593 18.37 49.56 21.63
C VAL A 593 18.95 50.90 22.04
N SER A 594 20.16 51.20 21.51
CA SER A 594 20.93 52.46 21.51
C SER A 594 22.14 52.50 22.47
N LEU A 595 23.34 53.02 22.14
CA LEU A 595 23.93 53.65 20.94
C LEU A 595 25.47 53.85 21.20
N SER A 596 26.25 54.07 20.11
CA SER A 596 27.51 54.85 19.99
C SER A 596 28.91 54.19 20.13
N GLY A 597 29.76 54.39 19.09
CA GLY A 597 31.25 54.42 19.13
C GLY A 597 31.76 55.87 19.38
N PRO A 598 33.05 56.28 19.16
CA PRO A 598 34.01 55.76 18.16
C PRO A 598 35.56 55.95 18.43
N LEU A 599 36.39 55.67 17.40
CA LEU A 599 37.75 56.19 17.01
C LEU A 599 39.07 55.70 17.70
N ILE A 600 40.06 55.18 16.91
CA ILE A 600 41.29 55.84 16.36
C ILE A 600 42.29 54.81 15.73
N ASP A 601 42.69 55.13 14.50
CA ASP A 601 43.85 54.92 13.57
C ASP A 601 45.17 54.13 13.95
N PRO A 602 46.19 53.96 13.04
CA PRO A 602 46.61 52.65 12.54
C PRO A 602 48.12 52.34 12.69
N GLY A 603 48.49 51.07 12.62
CA GLY A 603 49.84 50.66 12.24
C GLY A 603 50.47 49.62 13.14
N ARG A 604 50.53 48.37 12.67
CA ARG A 604 51.65 47.45 12.92
C ARG A 604 51.61 46.24 11.98
N ARG A 605 52.81 45.89 11.52
CA ARG A 605 53.13 44.81 10.57
C ARG A 605 52.53 43.47 11.00
N LYS A 606 51.96 42.72 10.04
CA LYS A 606 51.24 41.45 10.27
C LYS A 606 52.14 40.38 10.89
N ARG A 607 51.76 39.93 12.08
CA ARG A 607 52.07 38.59 12.63
C ARG A 607 51.14 37.56 11.97
N PRO A 608 51.54 36.28 11.84
CA PRO A 608 50.64 35.23 11.39
C PRO A 608 49.48 35.08 12.38
N LEU A 609 48.25 35.11 11.85
CA LEU A 609 47.00 35.22 12.63
C LEU A 609 46.62 33.88 13.28
N THR A 610 46.14 33.93 14.52
CA THR A 610 45.57 32.79 15.26
C THR A 610 44.15 32.44 14.75
N GLU A 611 43.68 31.21 14.97
CA GLU A 611 42.39 30.70 14.45
C GLU A 611 41.18 31.60 14.77
N SER A 612 41.16 32.21 15.96
CA SER A 612 40.12 33.17 16.36
C SER A 612 40.05 34.42 15.45
N GLU A 613 41.17 34.88 14.91
CA GLU A 613 41.20 36.03 14.00
C GLU A 613 40.80 35.66 12.56
N LEU A 614 40.98 34.40 12.15
CA LEU A 614 40.47 33.89 10.87
C LEU A 614 38.94 33.79 10.90
N GLU A 615 38.37 33.42 12.04
CA GLU A 615 36.92 33.32 12.25
C GLU A 615 36.23 34.69 12.21
N GLN A 616 36.81 35.70 12.87
CA GLN A 616 36.32 37.09 12.77
C GLN A 616 36.40 37.64 11.34
N ARG A 617 37.41 37.22 10.56
CA ARG A 617 37.50 37.57 9.13
C ARG A 617 36.49 36.83 8.27
N ARG A 618 36.15 35.59 8.61
CA ARG A 618 35.07 34.84 7.94
C ARG A 618 33.71 35.49 8.21
N GLN A 619 33.43 35.87 9.46
CA GLN A 619 32.22 36.62 9.82
C GLN A 619 32.12 37.96 9.07
N LYS A 620 33.19 38.79 9.08
CA LYS A 620 33.18 40.04 8.29
C LYS A 620 33.03 39.84 6.78
N ARG A 621 33.58 38.75 6.22
CA ARG A 621 33.38 38.40 4.81
C ARG A 621 31.95 37.96 4.52
N GLN A 622 31.34 37.19 5.41
CA GLN A 622 29.93 36.77 5.29
C GLN A 622 28.99 37.96 5.42
N GLU A 623 29.21 38.87 6.38
CA GLU A 623 28.42 40.11 6.51
C GLU A 623 28.57 41.02 5.30
N ALA A 624 29.79 41.18 4.76
CA ALA A 624 30.02 41.98 3.56
C ALA A 624 29.41 41.34 2.30
N ALA A 625 29.40 40.01 2.20
CA ALA A 625 28.73 39.27 1.13
C ALA A 625 27.20 39.43 1.24
N ALA A 626 26.63 39.29 2.43
CA ALA A 626 25.20 39.48 2.68
C ALA A 626 24.75 40.92 2.35
N LYS A 627 25.56 41.93 2.70
CA LYS A 627 25.27 43.33 2.36
C LYS A 627 25.35 43.60 0.85
N ARG A 628 26.27 42.96 0.13
CA ARG A 628 26.36 43.04 -1.34
C ARG A 628 25.19 42.33 -2.02
N ALA A 629 24.75 41.18 -1.52
CA ALA A 629 23.59 40.46 -2.03
C ALA A 629 22.31 41.31 -1.90
N LYS A 630 22.05 41.88 -0.72
CA LYS A 630 20.90 42.78 -0.51
C LYS A 630 20.88 43.98 -1.47
N LEU A 631 22.04 44.60 -1.71
CA LEU A 631 22.16 45.75 -2.62
C LEU A 631 22.01 45.34 -4.10
N GLN A 632 22.40 44.11 -4.46
CA GLN A 632 22.14 43.56 -5.79
C GLN A 632 20.65 43.25 -5.99
N ASP A 633 19.98 42.68 -4.98
CA ASP A 633 18.54 42.38 -5.05
C ASP A 633 17.71 43.66 -5.14
N GLU A 634 18.05 44.69 -4.35
CA GLU A 634 17.39 45.99 -4.41
C GLU A 634 17.57 46.67 -5.78
N ARG A 635 18.75 46.56 -6.39
CA ARG A 635 19.01 47.08 -7.74
C ARG A 635 18.26 46.30 -8.83
N LYS A 636 18.10 44.98 -8.68
CA LYS A 636 17.28 44.17 -9.60
C LYS A 636 15.81 44.57 -9.51
N ARG A 637 15.25 44.71 -8.29
CA ARG A 637 13.87 45.17 -8.07
C ARG A 637 13.62 46.55 -8.69
N GLN A 638 14.53 47.51 -8.50
CA GLN A 638 14.42 48.82 -9.14
C GLN A 638 14.45 48.75 -10.67
N GLN A 639 15.25 47.84 -11.23
CA GLN A 639 15.32 47.63 -12.69
C GLN A 639 14.06 46.96 -13.23
N GLU A 640 13.50 46.00 -12.50
CA GLU A 640 12.21 45.35 -12.81
C GLU A 640 11.05 46.34 -12.75
N GLU A 641 10.96 47.18 -11.71
CA GLU A 641 9.96 48.24 -11.61
C GLU A 641 10.04 49.25 -12.77
N LEU A 642 11.26 49.61 -13.19
CA LEU A 642 11.47 50.57 -14.26
C LEU A 642 11.13 49.96 -15.63
N ASN A 643 11.41 48.67 -15.82
CA ASN A 643 10.96 47.91 -16.98
C ASN A 643 9.43 47.73 -17.00
N TYR A 644 8.82 47.44 -15.84
CA TYR A 644 7.37 47.36 -15.68
C TYR A 644 6.67 48.67 -16.04
N LYS A 645 7.17 49.82 -15.54
CA LYS A 645 6.65 51.15 -15.89
C LYS A 645 6.74 51.44 -17.38
N LYS A 646 7.82 51.02 -18.05
CA LYS A 646 7.96 51.16 -19.51
C LYS A 646 6.97 50.27 -20.27
N LYS A 647 6.76 49.03 -19.81
CA LYS A 647 5.79 48.07 -20.38
C LYS A 647 4.35 48.59 -20.25
N MET A 648 3.99 49.12 -19.08
CA MET A 648 2.67 49.74 -18.85
C MET A 648 2.43 50.98 -19.71
N ALA A 649 3.43 51.87 -19.83
CA ALA A 649 3.32 53.05 -20.70
C ALA A 649 3.22 52.66 -22.20
N TRP A 650 3.88 51.58 -22.60
CA TRP A 650 3.76 51.03 -23.96
C TRP A 650 2.36 50.46 -24.20
N TRP A 651 1.81 49.68 -23.27
CA TRP A 651 0.45 49.16 -23.35
C TRP A 651 -0.61 50.27 -23.42
N GLU A 652 -0.47 51.32 -22.62
CA GLU A 652 -1.33 52.51 -22.67
C GLU A 652 -1.27 53.20 -24.03
N SER A 653 -0.08 53.30 -24.64
CA SER A 653 0.09 53.89 -25.98
C SER A 653 -0.55 53.06 -27.10
N CYS A 654 -0.68 51.75 -26.88
CA CYS A 654 -1.32 50.81 -27.81
C CYS A 654 -2.81 50.58 -27.50
N GLY A 655 -3.36 51.18 -26.44
CA GLY A 655 -4.74 50.98 -26.02
C GLY A 655 -5.06 49.55 -25.52
N TYR A 656 -4.04 48.80 -25.09
CA TYR A 656 -4.17 47.41 -24.64
C TYR A 656 -4.46 47.34 -23.13
N LYS A 657 -5.38 46.47 -22.73
CA LYS A 657 -5.62 46.08 -21.34
C LYS A 657 -5.39 44.58 -21.19
N SER A 658 -4.51 44.20 -20.26
CA SER A 658 -4.25 42.80 -19.96
C SER A 658 -5.50 42.11 -19.41
N LEU A 659 -5.73 40.88 -19.86
CA LEU A 659 -6.77 39.96 -19.38
C LEU A 659 -6.19 38.88 -18.45
N CYS A 660 -4.91 39.01 -18.07
CA CYS A 660 -4.27 38.13 -17.12
C CYS A 660 -4.86 38.34 -15.72
N LEU A 661 -5.15 37.24 -15.01
CA LEU A 661 -5.52 37.31 -13.60
C LEU A 661 -4.36 37.93 -12.80
N PRO A 662 -4.65 38.84 -11.84
CA PRO A 662 -3.64 39.58 -11.10
C PRO A 662 -2.64 38.66 -10.40
N GLN A 663 -1.39 39.11 -10.26
CA GLN A 663 -0.37 38.40 -9.49
C GLN A 663 -0.83 38.27 -8.04
N VAL A 664 -0.45 37.15 -7.42
CA VAL A 664 -0.67 36.91 -6.01
C VAL A 664 0.32 37.78 -5.24
N ASP A 665 -0.02 39.05 -5.03
CA ASP A 665 0.74 39.87 -4.09
C ASP A 665 0.57 39.26 -2.70
N SER A 666 1.69 39.03 -2.03
CA SER A 666 1.80 38.48 -0.67
C SER A 666 1.32 39.47 0.41
N GLU A 667 0.57 40.51 0.06
CA GLU A 667 0.16 41.55 0.99
C GLU A 667 -1.32 41.90 0.76
N GLY A 668 -2.18 41.51 1.71
CA GLY A 668 -3.53 42.05 1.84
C GLY A 668 -4.67 41.10 1.50
N GLU A 669 -4.81 40.01 2.27
CA GLU A 669 -6.09 39.57 2.84
C GLU A 669 -5.75 38.45 3.81
N ASP A 670 -5.83 38.76 5.11
CA ASP A 670 -5.80 37.79 6.19
C ASP A 670 -6.91 36.76 5.93
N ILE A 671 -6.54 35.62 5.34
CA ILE A 671 -7.29 34.40 5.58
C ILE A 671 -6.90 34.05 7.01
N GLU A 672 -7.78 34.39 7.95
CA GLU A 672 -7.74 33.82 9.29
C GLU A 672 -7.45 32.33 9.15
N PRO A 673 -6.42 31.78 9.83
CA PRO A 673 -6.37 30.34 9.97
C PRO A 673 -7.64 29.97 10.72
N ASP A 674 -8.57 29.28 10.06
CA ASP A 674 -9.70 28.66 10.75
C ASP A 674 -9.09 27.81 11.88
N GLU A 675 -9.24 28.26 13.13
CA GLU A 675 -8.73 27.64 14.35
C GLU A 675 -9.56 26.39 14.77
N ASP A 676 -10.24 25.73 13.83
CA ASP A 676 -11.10 24.56 14.09
C ASP A 676 -10.61 23.29 13.36
N ASP A 677 -9.29 23.09 13.25
CA ASP A 677 -8.70 21.86 12.69
C ASP A 677 -8.37 20.79 13.76
N ASP A 678 -9.09 20.83 14.89
CA ASP A 678 -8.93 19.90 16.03
C ASP A 678 -10.16 18.99 16.24
N ASP A 679 -10.98 18.77 15.21
CA ASP A 679 -12.04 17.76 15.22
C ASP A 679 -11.60 16.45 14.54
N VAL A 680 -11.07 15.56 15.39
CA VAL A 680 -11.23 14.09 15.40
C VAL A 680 -11.83 13.48 14.11
N VAL A 681 -10.97 13.08 13.17
CA VAL A 681 -11.37 12.15 12.10
C VAL A 681 -11.57 10.75 12.71
N SER A 682 -12.80 10.52 13.19
CA SER A 682 -13.37 9.19 13.38
C SER A 682 -13.35 8.44 12.05
N TRP A 683 -12.67 7.30 12.00
CA TRP A 683 -12.72 6.38 10.87
C TRP A 683 -14.07 5.67 10.84
N SER A 684 -15.10 6.37 10.37
CA SER A 684 -16.37 5.80 9.91
C SER A 684 -16.57 6.14 8.43
N SER A 685 -16.76 5.09 7.64
CA SER A 685 -16.96 5.14 6.19
C SER A 685 -18.30 5.78 5.82
N THR A 686 -18.34 7.08 5.60
CA THR A 686 -19.32 7.79 4.76
C THR A 686 -18.88 9.25 4.61
N ASP A 687 -18.18 9.57 3.53
CA ASP A 687 -18.25 10.88 2.86
C ASP A 687 -17.55 10.75 1.50
N SER A 688 -18.34 10.44 0.47
CA SER A 688 -17.82 9.90 -0.78
C SER A 688 -18.19 10.67 -2.05
N ASP A 689 -18.63 11.94 -2.01
CA ASP A 689 -18.97 12.64 -3.27
C ASP A 689 -18.43 14.08 -3.43
N HIS A 690 -18.06 14.82 -2.37
CA HIS A 690 -17.74 16.27 -2.52
C HIS A 690 -16.25 16.63 -2.71
N THR A 691 -15.30 15.71 -2.48
CA THR A 691 -13.85 15.97 -2.56
C THR A 691 -13.14 15.20 -3.68
N ALA A 692 -13.91 14.56 -4.57
CA ALA A 692 -13.40 13.74 -5.66
C ALA A 692 -13.37 14.51 -7.00
N ILE A 693 -12.41 14.19 -7.86
CA ILE A 693 -12.41 14.62 -9.27
C ILE A 693 -13.43 13.73 -10.01
N HIS A 694 -14.41 14.34 -10.68
CA HIS A 694 -15.44 13.62 -11.42
C HIS A 694 -15.00 13.38 -12.86
N TYR A 695 -14.86 12.12 -13.26
CA TYR A 695 -14.54 11.76 -14.64
C TYR A 695 -15.83 11.64 -15.46
N VAL A 696 -15.98 12.50 -16.47
CA VAL A 696 -17.22 12.64 -17.27
C VAL A 696 -16.95 12.38 -18.75
N LEU A 697 -17.86 11.67 -19.40
CA LEU A 697 -17.84 11.40 -20.83
C LEU A 697 -18.55 12.52 -21.59
N GLY A 698 -17.83 13.25 -22.44
CA GLY A 698 -18.41 14.35 -23.20
C GLY A 698 -17.36 15.23 -23.88
N ASP A 699 -17.83 16.33 -24.46
CA ASP A 699 -16.98 17.37 -25.01
C ASP A 699 -16.73 18.44 -23.94
N VAL A 700 -15.46 18.67 -23.58
CA VAL A 700 -15.05 19.72 -22.61
C VAL A 700 -15.54 21.09 -23.03
N THR A 701 -15.66 21.33 -24.33
CA THR A 701 -16.18 22.61 -24.83
C THR A 701 -17.66 22.81 -24.57
N HIS A 702 -18.39 21.82 -24.04
CA HIS A 702 -19.79 21.94 -23.66
C HIS A 702 -19.98 21.35 -22.24
N PRO A 703 -19.59 22.10 -21.18
CA PRO A 703 -19.60 21.59 -19.82
C PRO A 703 -21.03 21.24 -19.35
N GLN A 704 -21.19 20.10 -18.67
CA GLN A 704 -22.47 19.67 -18.08
C GLN A 704 -22.75 20.41 -16.75
N ALA A 705 -22.82 21.73 -16.81
CA ALA A 705 -23.26 22.56 -15.68
C ALA A 705 -24.64 23.13 -16.00
N ASP A 706 -25.66 22.79 -15.22
CA ASP A 706 -27.04 23.24 -15.52
C ASP A 706 -27.27 24.71 -15.11
N ARG A 707 -26.88 25.10 -13.89
CA ARG A 707 -27.18 26.43 -13.30
C ARG A 707 -25.95 27.24 -12.89
N GLU A 708 -24.78 26.62 -12.84
CA GLU A 708 -23.54 27.25 -12.37
C GLU A 708 -22.69 27.77 -13.53
N ASP A 709 -21.86 28.76 -13.23
CA ASP A 709 -20.80 29.23 -14.12
C ASP A 709 -19.77 28.10 -14.31
N ALA A 710 -19.19 28.01 -15.51
CA ALA A 710 -18.25 26.96 -15.85
C ALA A 710 -16.94 27.56 -16.37
N ILE A 711 -15.81 27.15 -15.80
CA ILE A 711 -14.47 27.56 -16.22
C ILE A 711 -13.83 26.37 -16.94
N ILE A 712 -13.64 26.52 -18.24
CA ILE A 712 -12.90 25.57 -19.08
C ILE A 712 -11.43 25.92 -18.98
N VAL A 713 -10.57 24.97 -18.62
CA VAL A 713 -9.14 25.21 -18.42
C VAL A 713 -8.32 24.51 -19.49
N HIS A 714 -7.39 25.23 -20.12
CA HIS A 714 -6.45 24.66 -21.09
C HIS A 714 -5.03 25.23 -20.92
N CYS A 715 -4.01 24.43 -21.24
CA CYS A 715 -2.60 24.85 -21.20
C CYS A 715 -2.12 25.29 -22.58
N VAL A 716 -1.43 26.42 -22.65
CA VAL A 716 -0.91 27.04 -23.89
C VAL A 716 0.57 27.41 -23.76
N ASP A 717 1.18 27.77 -24.90
CA ASP A 717 2.58 28.22 -24.98
C ASP A 717 2.71 29.75 -24.88
N ASP A 718 3.95 30.25 -24.87
CA ASP A 718 4.29 31.68 -24.79
C ASP A 718 4.40 32.35 -26.18
N SER A 719 4.02 31.65 -27.26
CA SER A 719 4.33 32.08 -28.63
C SER A 719 3.31 33.04 -29.26
N GLY A 720 2.12 33.17 -28.67
CA GLY A 720 1.00 33.92 -29.26
C GLY A 720 0.38 33.26 -30.50
N HIS A 721 0.85 32.07 -30.91
CA HIS A 721 0.33 31.38 -32.09
C HIS A 721 -0.77 30.39 -31.70
N TRP A 722 -2.00 30.63 -32.16
CA TRP A 722 -3.13 29.71 -31.93
C TRP A 722 -2.90 28.36 -32.63
N GLY A 723 -3.06 27.26 -31.88
CA GLY A 723 -2.84 25.90 -32.37
C GLY A 723 -3.84 25.47 -33.46
N ARG A 724 -3.48 24.43 -34.24
CA ARG A 724 -4.36 23.81 -35.24
C ARG A 724 -4.79 22.41 -34.79
N GLY A 725 -6.09 22.16 -34.74
CA GLY A 725 -6.69 20.86 -34.40
C GLY A 725 -7.08 20.70 -32.92
N GLY A 726 -7.88 19.67 -32.63
CA GLY A 726 -8.31 19.33 -31.28
C GLY A 726 -9.17 20.41 -30.61
N LEU A 727 -8.87 20.70 -29.34
CA LEU A 727 -9.61 21.67 -28.53
C LEU A 727 -9.55 23.10 -29.11
N PHE A 728 -8.44 23.50 -29.72
CA PHE A 728 -8.30 24.82 -30.34
C PHE A 728 -9.30 25.06 -31.48
N THR A 729 -9.55 24.03 -32.30
CA THR A 729 -10.54 24.10 -33.39
C THR A 729 -11.98 24.02 -32.86
N ALA A 730 -12.22 23.25 -31.80
CA ALA A 730 -13.53 23.19 -31.16
C ALA A 730 -13.91 24.52 -30.48
N LEU A 731 -12.94 25.20 -29.86
CA LEU A 731 -13.14 26.54 -29.27
C LEU A 731 -13.32 27.63 -30.35
N GLU A 732 -12.60 27.55 -31.47
CA GLU A 732 -12.77 28.47 -32.62
C GLU A 732 -14.17 28.35 -33.26
N LEU A 733 -14.77 27.16 -33.25
CA LEU A 733 -16.16 26.98 -33.69
C LEU A 733 -17.18 27.66 -32.76
N ARG A 734 -16.88 27.78 -31.46
CA ARG A 734 -17.74 28.47 -30.48
C ARG A 734 -17.59 29.98 -30.56
N SER A 735 -16.36 30.50 -30.52
CA SER A 735 -16.06 31.93 -30.60
C SER A 735 -14.68 32.19 -31.22
N ASP A 736 -14.59 33.25 -32.03
CA ASP A 736 -13.33 33.75 -32.60
C ASP A 736 -12.56 34.68 -31.63
N GLU A 737 -13.20 35.09 -30.54
CA GLU A 737 -12.64 36.04 -29.56
C GLU A 737 -11.42 35.49 -28.79
N PRO A 738 -11.40 34.23 -28.29
CA PRO A 738 -10.25 33.63 -27.62
C PRO A 738 -8.96 33.71 -28.44
N LYS A 739 -9.07 33.44 -29.73
CA LYS A 739 -7.94 33.46 -30.67
C LYS A 739 -7.38 34.86 -30.86
N LYS A 740 -8.25 35.86 -31.05
CA LYS A 740 -7.84 37.26 -31.22
C LYS A 740 -7.16 37.80 -29.96
N GLN A 741 -7.71 37.49 -28.79
CA GLN A 741 -7.15 37.94 -27.51
C GLN A 741 -5.81 37.27 -27.21
N TYR A 742 -5.67 35.96 -27.47
CA TYR A 742 -4.41 35.26 -27.29
C TYR A 742 -3.30 35.74 -28.25
N GLN A 743 -3.64 36.00 -29.52
CA GLN A 743 -2.70 36.59 -30.48
C GLN A 743 -2.28 38.00 -30.08
N LEU A 744 -3.23 38.83 -29.66
CA LEU A 744 -2.96 40.18 -29.17
C LEU A 744 -2.07 40.15 -27.91
N ALA A 745 -2.30 39.21 -26.99
CA ALA A 745 -1.45 39.03 -25.81
C ALA A 745 -0.01 38.62 -26.19
N GLY A 746 0.16 37.84 -27.26
CA GLY A 746 1.46 37.52 -27.83
C GLY A 746 2.17 38.73 -28.44
N ASP A 747 1.46 39.52 -29.26
CA ASP A 747 1.98 40.74 -29.88
C ASP A 747 2.38 41.80 -28.84
N MET A 748 1.71 41.79 -27.68
CA MET A 748 1.94 42.71 -26.56
C MET A 748 2.88 42.17 -25.47
N GLU A 749 3.56 41.04 -25.71
CA GLU A 749 4.49 40.36 -24.78
C GLU A 749 3.88 40.12 -23.38
N ASP A 750 2.59 39.80 -23.30
CA ASP A 750 1.82 39.57 -22.05
C ASP A 750 1.76 38.08 -21.64
N LEU A 751 2.35 37.19 -22.45
CA LEU A 751 2.38 35.74 -22.25
C LEU A 751 3.63 35.30 -21.46
N GLU A 752 3.64 35.54 -20.15
CA GLU A 752 4.68 35.02 -19.25
C GLU A 752 4.25 33.69 -18.62
N LEU A 753 5.23 32.82 -18.31
CA LEU A 753 4.95 31.53 -17.67
C LEU A 753 4.23 31.70 -16.33
N GLY A 754 3.15 30.94 -16.11
CA GLY A 754 2.32 31.04 -14.91
C GLY A 754 1.20 32.09 -14.99
N ASN A 755 1.11 32.85 -16.09
CA ASN A 755 -0.04 33.71 -16.34
C ASN A 755 -1.27 32.90 -16.77
N VAL A 756 -2.44 33.38 -16.33
CA VAL A 756 -3.74 32.80 -16.69
C VAL A 756 -4.57 33.88 -17.34
N LEU A 757 -4.87 33.71 -18.62
CA LEU A 757 -5.79 34.56 -19.35
C LEU A 757 -7.20 34.01 -19.14
N LEU A 758 -8.09 34.83 -18.59
CA LEU A 758 -9.49 34.48 -18.39
C LEU A 758 -10.39 35.38 -19.22
N PHE A 759 -11.24 34.79 -20.04
CA PHE A 759 -12.21 35.55 -20.83
C PHE A 759 -13.55 34.82 -20.94
N PRO A 760 -14.67 35.57 -21.01
CA PRO A 760 -15.99 34.99 -21.25
C PRO A 760 -16.08 34.44 -22.68
N ILE A 761 -16.70 33.28 -22.85
CA ILE A 761 -17.00 32.73 -24.17
C ILE A 761 -18.35 33.31 -24.59
N ASP A 762 -18.36 34.29 -25.50
CA ASP A 762 -19.60 34.80 -26.09
C ASP A 762 -20.07 33.85 -27.21
N ASP A 763 -21.11 33.08 -26.90
CA ASP A 763 -21.56 31.92 -27.67
C ASP A 763 -22.46 32.29 -28.86
N LYS A 764 -22.39 31.48 -29.94
CA LYS A 764 -23.48 31.35 -30.92
C LYS A 764 -24.62 30.42 -30.45
N GLN A 765 -24.39 29.64 -29.38
CA GLN A 765 -25.33 28.70 -28.76
C GLN A 765 -25.26 28.80 -27.22
N SER A 766 -25.75 29.91 -26.64
CA SER A 766 -25.68 30.13 -25.19
C SER A 766 -26.51 29.12 -24.39
N ARG A 767 -26.01 28.72 -23.21
CA ARG A 767 -26.78 27.96 -22.21
C ARG A 767 -27.98 28.79 -21.69
N LEU A 768 -29.04 28.11 -21.26
CA LEU A 768 -30.26 28.74 -20.69
C LEU A 768 -29.98 29.44 -19.34
N SER A 769 -28.98 28.99 -18.59
CA SER A 769 -28.50 29.58 -17.34
C SER A 769 -27.01 29.30 -17.11
N GLY A 770 -26.26 30.29 -16.62
CA GLY A 770 -24.80 30.22 -16.37
C GLY A 770 -23.95 30.77 -17.52
N ARG A 771 -22.76 31.29 -17.21
CA ARG A 771 -21.75 31.77 -18.19
C ARG A 771 -20.56 30.82 -18.28
N ASP A 772 -20.05 30.65 -19.50
CA ASP A 772 -18.83 29.89 -19.77
C ASP A 772 -17.64 30.84 -19.85
N TYR A 773 -16.56 30.48 -19.16
CA TYR A 773 -15.28 31.16 -19.22
C TYR A 773 -14.20 30.21 -19.72
N LEU A 774 -13.28 30.72 -20.53
CA LEU A 774 -12.07 29.98 -20.91
C LEU A 774 -10.87 30.56 -20.15
N ALA A 775 -10.18 29.70 -19.42
CA ALA A 775 -8.94 29.99 -18.73
C ALA A 775 -7.77 29.31 -19.47
N LEU A 776 -6.89 30.13 -20.07
CA LEU A 776 -5.66 29.66 -20.72
C LEU A 776 -4.48 29.86 -19.78
N ILE A 777 -3.87 28.75 -19.34
CA ILE A 777 -2.65 28.76 -18.51
C ILE A 777 -1.43 28.69 -19.41
N VAL A 778 -0.54 29.69 -19.33
CA VAL A 778 0.74 29.68 -20.04
C VAL A 778 1.71 28.75 -19.28
N ALA A 779 1.81 27.50 -19.71
CA ALA A 779 2.57 26.45 -19.02
C ALA A 779 3.68 25.81 -19.89
N GLN A 780 3.80 26.21 -21.16
CA GLN A 780 4.81 25.73 -22.10
C GLN A 780 5.63 26.91 -22.64
N GLN A 781 6.90 26.66 -22.95
CA GLN A 781 7.81 27.66 -23.52
C GLN A 781 8.41 27.12 -24.82
N ARG A 782 8.55 27.98 -25.83
CA ARG A 782 9.31 27.65 -27.05
C ARG A 782 10.75 28.12 -26.94
N ASP A 783 11.69 27.22 -27.24
CA ASP A 783 13.11 27.58 -27.34
C ASP A 783 13.38 28.35 -28.66
N LYS A 784 14.55 29.00 -28.77
CA LYS A 784 14.99 29.76 -29.96
C LYS A 784 15.01 28.93 -31.25
N ALA A 785 15.07 27.60 -31.14
CA ALA A 785 14.94 26.64 -32.23
C ALA A 785 13.49 26.27 -32.59
N ASN A 786 12.49 26.94 -32.00
CA ASN A 786 11.05 26.70 -32.14
C ASN A 786 10.59 25.31 -31.65
N ASN A 787 11.36 24.70 -30.74
CA ASN A 787 10.99 23.44 -30.09
C ASN A 787 10.11 23.74 -28.86
N LEU A 788 8.98 23.06 -28.76
CA LEU A 788 8.06 23.19 -27.63
C LEU A 788 8.59 22.43 -26.41
N SER A 789 8.67 23.10 -25.26
CA SER A 789 9.01 22.43 -24.00
C SER A 789 7.88 21.53 -23.51
N GLY A 790 8.20 20.59 -22.62
CA GLY A 790 7.19 19.93 -21.79
C GLY A 790 6.40 20.96 -20.96
N ILE A 791 5.23 20.55 -20.47
CA ILE A 791 4.41 21.37 -19.55
C ILE A 791 5.18 21.53 -18.23
N ARG A 792 5.47 22.77 -17.84
CA ARG A 792 6.17 23.08 -16.59
C ARG A 792 5.18 23.04 -15.42
N LEU A 793 5.40 22.12 -14.49
CA LEU A 793 4.53 21.93 -13.32
C LEU A 793 4.49 23.15 -12.38
N THR A 794 5.57 23.92 -12.28
CA THR A 794 5.62 25.16 -11.47
C THR A 794 4.68 26.24 -12.02
N ALA A 795 4.67 26.44 -13.34
CA ALA A 795 3.76 27.36 -14.01
C ALA A 795 2.30 26.88 -13.92
N LEU A 796 2.08 25.57 -13.98
CA LEU A 796 0.76 24.98 -13.81
C LEU A 796 0.23 25.15 -12.37
N ASP A 797 1.09 24.98 -11.36
CA ASP A 797 0.76 25.20 -9.94
C ASP A 797 0.32 26.65 -9.67
N GLU A 798 1.09 27.63 -10.17
CA GLU A 798 0.71 29.04 -10.07
C GLU A 798 -0.60 29.35 -10.81
N GLY A 799 -0.80 28.78 -11.99
CA GLY A 799 -2.03 28.95 -12.76
C GLY A 799 -3.27 28.40 -12.04
N LEU A 800 -3.16 27.19 -11.47
CA LEU A 800 -4.25 26.56 -10.72
C LEU A 800 -4.60 27.35 -9.45
N LYS A 801 -3.62 27.94 -8.76
CA LYS A 801 -3.87 28.84 -7.60
C LYS A 801 -4.69 30.08 -7.99
N LYS A 802 -4.40 30.67 -9.16
CA LYS A 802 -5.15 31.82 -9.69
C LYS A 802 -6.58 31.42 -10.07
N ILE A 803 -6.74 30.27 -10.73
CA ILE A 803 -8.06 29.73 -11.10
C ILE A 803 -8.91 29.43 -9.86
N TYR A 804 -8.32 28.85 -8.80
CA TYR A 804 -9.03 28.58 -7.55
C TYR A 804 -9.69 29.84 -6.95
N ARG A 805 -8.96 30.97 -6.89
CA ARG A 805 -9.50 32.23 -6.35
C ARG A 805 -10.68 32.74 -7.16
N ASP A 806 -10.53 32.76 -8.48
CA ASP A 806 -11.58 33.26 -9.38
C ASP A 806 -12.80 32.32 -9.40
N ALA A 807 -12.57 31.01 -9.41
CA ALA A 807 -13.63 30.00 -9.31
C ALA A 807 -14.41 30.09 -7.99
N LYS A 808 -13.73 30.33 -6.86
CA LYS A 808 -14.38 30.55 -5.56
C LYS A 808 -15.19 31.85 -5.54
N GLN A 809 -14.67 32.94 -6.10
CA GLN A 809 -15.40 34.22 -6.20
C GLN A 809 -16.65 34.13 -7.08
N LYS A 810 -16.59 33.35 -8.16
CA LYS A 810 -17.70 33.19 -9.13
C LYS A 810 -18.64 32.03 -8.81
N ASN A 811 -18.32 31.22 -7.80
CA ASN A 811 -18.99 29.95 -7.50
C ASN A 811 -19.13 29.07 -8.77
N ALA A 812 -18.00 28.91 -9.48
CA ALA A 812 -17.94 28.26 -10.78
C ALA A 812 -17.34 26.85 -10.69
N SER A 813 -17.86 25.94 -11.51
CA SER A 813 -17.32 24.58 -11.69
C SER A 813 -16.13 24.60 -12.65
N VAL A 814 -15.12 23.76 -12.41
CA VAL A 814 -13.91 23.70 -13.24
C VAL A 814 -13.92 22.47 -14.12
N HIS A 815 -13.76 22.66 -15.43
CA HIS A 815 -13.81 21.61 -16.45
C HIS A 815 -12.48 21.52 -17.19
N LEU A 816 -11.84 20.36 -17.14
CA LEU A 816 -10.49 20.12 -17.66
C LEU A 816 -10.48 18.98 -18.70
N PRO A 817 -9.85 19.17 -19.88
CA PRO A 817 -9.42 18.03 -20.68
C PRO A 817 -8.27 17.31 -19.97
N ARG A 818 -7.97 16.08 -20.36
CA ARG A 818 -6.74 15.41 -19.92
C ARG A 818 -5.51 16.14 -20.46
N ILE A 819 -4.91 16.99 -19.62
CA ILE A 819 -3.73 17.81 -19.94
C ILE A 819 -2.53 16.90 -20.25
N GLY A 820 -1.76 17.24 -21.28
CA GLY A 820 -0.41 16.69 -21.51
C GLY A 820 -0.31 15.27 -22.09
N HIS A 821 -1.43 14.59 -22.41
CA HIS A 821 -1.39 13.21 -22.94
C HIS A 821 -0.56 13.05 -24.23
N SER A 822 -0.57 14.05 -25.11
CA SER A 822 0.19 14.04 -26.37
C SER A 822 1.67 14.46 -26.21
N THR A 823 2.08 14.84 -25.00
CA THR A 823 3.43 15.37 -24.72
C THR A 823 4.35 14.24 -24.24
N LYS A 824 5.45 13.98 -24.95
CA LYS A 824 6.42 12.94 -24.57
C LYS A 824 7.04 13.25 -23.20
N GLY A 825 7.03 12.29 -22.27
CA GLY A 825 7.61 12.43 -20.93
C GLY A 825 6.74 13.20 -19.93
N PHE A 826 5.44 13.34 -20.19
CA PHE A 826 4.54 14.10 -19.32
C PHE A 826 4.05 13.29 -18.10
N ASN A 827 4.25 13.86 -16.90
CA ASN A 827 3.79 13.28 -15.64
C ASN A 827 2.32 13.65 -15.36
N TRP A 828 1.41 12.76 -15.76
CA TRP A 828 -0.02 12.91 -15.47
C TRP A 828 -0.31 12.88 -13.96
N TYR A 829 0.36 12.00 -13.22
CA TYR A 829 0.13 11.82 -11.79
C TYR A 829 0.45 13.10 -10.99
N GLY A 830 1.58 13.75 -11.29
CA GLY A 830 1.93 15.04 -10.70
C GLY A 830 0.91 16.13 -11.03
N THR A 831 0.37 16.12 -12.25
CA THR A 831 -0.68 17.07 -12.67
C THR A 831 -2.01 16.83 -11.95
N GLU A 832 -2.43 15.57 -11.83
CA GLU A 832 -3.64 15.18 -11.10
C GLU A 832 -3.54 15.54 -9.62
N ARG A 833 -2.35 15.36 -9.02
CA ARG A 833 -2.07 15.76 -7.63
C ARG A 833 -2.19 17.27 -7.43
N LEU A 834 -1.69 18.09 -8.36
CA LEU A 834 -1.85 19.56 -8.31
C LEU A 834 -3.31 19.99 -8.45
N ILE A 835 -4.05 19.38 -9.38
CA ILE A 835 -5.49 19.63 -9.57
C ILE A 835 -6.25 19.27 -8.28
N ARG A 836 -5.95 18.12 -7.66
CA ARG A 836 -6.56 17.71 -6.40
C ARG A 836 -6.22 18.68 -5.27
N LYS A 837 -4.93 19.02 -5.10
CA LYS A 837 -4.42 19.93 -4.06
C LYS A 837 -5.05 21.33 -4.12
N HIS A 838 -5.21 21.89 -5.32
CA HIS A 838 -5.64 23.28 -5.49
C HIS A 838 -7.14 23.46 -5.75
N LEU A 839 -7.83 22.45 -6.29
CA LEU A 839 -9.25 22.55 -6.65
C LEU A 839 -10.12 21.60 -5.80
N ALA A 840 -9.98 20.27 -6.00
CA ALA A 840 -10.91 19.29 -5.44
C ALA A 840 -10.89 19.21 -3.91
N THR A 841 -9.70 19.24 -3.29
CA THR A 841 -9.57 19.21 -1.81
C THR A 841 -10.04 20.52 -1.17
N LYS A 842 -10.15 21.60 -1.94
CA LYS A 842 -10.63 22.91 -1.46
C LYS A 842 -12.12 23.15 -1.77
N GLY A 843 -12.86 22.10 -2.12
CA GLY A 843 -14.32 22.14 -2.29
C GLY A 843 -14.83 22.67 -3.64
N ILE A 844 -13.98 22.76 -4.67
CA ILE A 844 -14.41 23.15 -6.02
C ILE A 844 -14.81 21.90 -6.84
N SER A 845 -16.05 21.89 -7.34
CA SER A 845 -16.56 20.88 -8.27
C SER A 845 -15.67 20.81 -9.52
N THR A 846 -14.88 19.74 -9.62
CA THR A 846 -13.86 19.57 -10.67
C THR A 846 -14.20 18.38 -11.56
N PHE A 847 -14.43 18.64 -12.85
CA PHE A 847 -14.80 17.65 -13.86
C PHE A 847 -13.69 17.43 -14.88
N MET A 848 -13.45 16.18 -15.24
CA MET A 848 -12.36 15.79 -16.13
C MET A 848 -12.86 14.89 -17.26
N TYR A 849 -12.47 15.21 -18.49
CA TYR A 849 -12.98 14.57 -19.69
C TYR A 849 -11.86 13.82 -20.45
N PRO A 850 -11.84 12.47 -20.44
CA PRO A 850 -10.89 11.66 -21.19
C PRO A 850 -11.26 11.57 -22.69
N THR A 851 -10.27 11.33 -23.57
CA THR A 851 -10.53 11.27 -25.03
C THR A 851 -11.16 9.93 -25.48
N ARG A 852 -11.81 9.91 -26.66
CA ARG A 852 -12.47 8.70 -27.22
C ARG A 852 -11.52 7.54 -27.53
N GLU A 853 -10.24 7.80 -27.81
CA GLU A 853 -9.24 6.74 -28.02
C GLU A 853 -8.84 6.08 -26.69
N GLU A 854 -8.84 6.84 -25.60
CA GLU A 854 -8.60 6.35 -24.24
C GLU A 854 -9.71 5.40 -23.76
N LEU A 855 -10.95 5.58 -24.24
CA LEU A 855 -12.07 4.68 -23.92
C LEU A 855 -11.93 3.28 -24.49
N LYS A 856 -11.20 3.08 -25.59
CA LYS A 856 -10.91 1.73 -26.13
C LYS A 856 -9.82 1.00 -25.33
N SER A 857 -9.13 1.71 -24.45
CA SER A 857 -8.21 1.13 -23.45
C SER A 857 -8.84 1.02 -22.06
N LEU A 858 -10.00 1.65 -21.84
CA LEU A 858 -10.77 1.67 -20.59
C LEU A 858 -12.05 0.79 -20.65
N HIS A 859 -12.45 0.36 -21.85
CA HIS A 859 -13.46 -0.67 -22.15
C HIS A 859 -12.80 -1.84 -22.87
#